data_AF-A0A2X4PMV4-F1
#
_entry.id   AF-A0A2X4PMV4-F1
#
_cell.length_a   1.000
_cell.length_b   1.000
_cell.length_c   1.000
_cell.angle_alpha   90.00
_cell.angle_beta   90.00
_cell.angle_gamma   90.00
#
_symmetry.space_group_name_H-M   'P 1'
#
loop_
_entity.id
_entity.type
_entity.pdbx_description
1 polymer ?
#
loop_
_entity_poly.entity_id
_entity_poly.type
_entity_poly.pdbx_seq_one_letter_code
_entity_poly.pdbx_strand_id
1 'polypeptide(L)'
;MQNHAKRGGQIDLNFLAHRNAQQLLAFAGPEVLQRYRLPDKTNLKATLSARGSRYAVQLQVRDEDRGLDLKGFYDLLSRKYELDAQTSSLNLMRYMPYDSIGFVDATIRAEGKDFDIFKKGTQAKLESRIDRLDYASYRFDSISIDAKLEEGALGASFASPNEGLSFGGILDVLISREEVSGGLMLKVDTIDLQTMRMTDSPLALSATLAAEFRSNLKETHTLSAILRDLRVSVGQDHLTPQEISLNLKTLPEHISAELMAGDLSVETNLNHGIDDLIKVLGHINDFVQQEISLAQMPEAYSHHSLDQLYTLLPNASVSLTMGQNNPLRDYLSYKGIYYKNASAAIFTGEQKGIEAIVDLVGFQQDTTRIDKILFLIGAGTSRGFFGPMESPLYMPAYHGSVEHLSRNGTEDLSDTVPAYPDFLDFKLLVKKQAYRSQKPFELSVGGRASLNALAVRAQMLDANKQPLHQLGMKAFVDSLGYGVHVEPYLGQLIIQKFPLTVNEGNVLYLYKGAKQLKADLEFLTKDRAALRLKTGPEERKEQEIRLSIERLGLPLLHFLPGMNTLGGMMFADLRLQTENISWDDMIGTGDISINQLSFEGREVGDLAMAMFYQPRNKQSHYVTADFSYNGNTALRFDGIYNLGGVKASSIQADVKFAEFPLTIANPILGAGATRLFGTINGNLDVDGPTDKPAIGGEVFFSSAGAHVPQLGTTIYTDSTALRFDHSTIFFDNYKFYTDANRREPLSVDGYFRLFGKPAMYTDLRIKANNLQIVNSKEAKEGDLLYGKLFMSTDLSLKGAVDKLKIRGKVDVLGNTNCTYIYTDSPLKPKDRMAGLVDFVDFSDSLYRPKAEMPELSLGRLDILLNLHIDPAVQVGVDLQAGHSDYVQLTGGGDLTFSYPPYGEMSLTGRYEISGGGTARYTLPVVGAKLFNVAPTSYISWSGNVADPYINFRAMQRIRADVVEEGSEKGRKVNFDVGIIAKENLSKLKLKFDLDAPEDLNMQTAIKSMGPEERGKQAIGLMATGMYLAGGGSSSNLTFDSAISALIQSELSSMTNKLLEGSDISIGMENREGASAAPSDITYTYSFSRRFFDDRIRLMVGGKVQTGANVTNREQTFIDNVTLEYRLDRAGSRYLSLFHHRNNDSMFEGEITETGASYLIRRKLMRLSNLFEFLRRKQESASTPTKQKSAISQSEE
;
A
#
# COMPACT_ATOMS: atom_id res chain seq x y z
N MET A 1 17.77 52.68 65.48
CA MET A 1 19.19 52.74 65.89
C MET A 1 19.44 51.68 66.94
N GLN A 2 20.25 50.64 66.65
CA GLN A 2 21.17 49.97 67.61
C GLN A 2 22.10 49.00 66.84
N ASN A 3 23.31 49.48 66.56
CA ASN A 3 24.56 48.78 66.20
C ASN A 3 24.57 47.61 65.19
N HIS A 4 24.39 47.90 63.90
CA HIS A 4 24.93 47.08 62.79
C HIS A 4 26.41 47.40 62.44
N ALA A 5 27.05 48.34 63.15
CA ALA A 5 28.32 48.95 62.74
C ALA A 5 29.59 48.09 62.98
N LYS A 6 29.51 46.90 63.59
CA LYS A 6 30.71 46.10 63.95
C LYS A 6 30.60 44.59 63.70
N ARG A 7 29.59 44.09 62.98
CA ARG A 7 29.56 42.68 62.55
C ARG A 7 30.12 42.61 61.13
N GLY A 8 31.41 42.31 61.07
CA GLY A 8 32.15 42.04 59.85
C GLY A 8 32.81 40.68 59.97
N GLY A 9 32.66 39.84 58.96
CA GLY A 9 33.27 38.51 58.93
C GLY A 9 33.53 38.12 57.49
N GLN A 10 34.68 37.50 57.25
CA GLN A 10 35.01 36.88 55.98
C GLN A 10 35.26 35.40 56.26
N ILE A 11 34.63 34.55 55.48
CA ILE A 11 34.82 33.11 55.49
C ILE A 11 35.38 32.75 54.12
N ASP A 12 36.64 32.31 54.11
CA ASP A 12 37.27 31.74 52.94
C ASP A 12 37.17 30.22 53.03
N LEU A 13 36.40 29.64 52.12
CA LEU A 13 36.23 28.21 51.96
C LEU A 13 37.07 27.78 50.76
N ASN A 14 38.01 26.88 50.99
CA ASN A 14 38.74 26.21 49.92
C ASN A 14 38.55 24.70 50.12
N PHE A 15 37.73 24.11 49.26
CA PHE A 15 37.21 22.77 49.42
C PHE A 15 37.48 21.95 48.16
N LEU A 16 38.10 20.78 48.33
CA LEU A 16 38.23 19.78 47.28
C LEU A 16 37.23 18.65 47.54
N ALA A 17 36.28 18.47 46.63
CA ALA A 17 35.26 17.44 46.75
C ALA A 17 35.86 16.03 46.60
N HIS A 18 35.62 15.18 47.59
CA HIS A 18 35.89 13.73 47.56
C HIS A 18 34.56 12.95 47.52
N ARG A 19 34.61 11.62 47.34
CA ARG A 19 33.41 10.76 47.21
C ARG A 19 32.32 10.98 48.25
N ASN A 20 32.69 11.35 49.48
CA ASN A 20 31.74 11.54 50.59
C ASN A 20 31.20 12.98 50.68
N ALA A 21 31.75 13.93 49.90
CA ALA A 21 31.33 15.34 49.88
C ALA A 21 29.88 15.52 49.42
N GLN A 22 29.31 14.54 48.70
CA GLN A 22 27.90 14.51 48.31
C GLN A 22 26.95 14.66 49.51
N GLN A 23 27.35 14.18 50.70
CA GLN A 23 26.54 14.29 51.93
C GLN A 23 26.38 15.75 52.39
N LEU A 24 27.27 16.66 51.98
CA LEU A 24 27.17 18.08 52.32
C LEU A 24 25.94 18.73 51.68
N LEU A 25 25.46 18.21 50.54
CA LEU A 25 24.23 18.68 49.92
C LEU A 25 22.98 18.36 50.76
N ALA A 26 23.06 17.44 51.73
CA ALA A 26 21.95 17.11 52.63
C ALA A 26 21.61 18.30 53.54
N PHE A 27 22.61 19.12 53.90
CA PHE A 27 22.41 20.31 54.73
C PHE A 27 21.63 21.41 53.98
N ALA A 28 21.59 21.37 52.65
CA ALA A 28 20.79 22.27 51.82
C ALA A 28 19.34 21.81 51.64
N GLY A 29 19.00 20.61 52.11
CA GLY A 29 17.66 20.02 52.05
C GLY A 29 17.60 18.71 51.23
N PRO A 30 16.65 17.81 51.55
CA PRO A 30 16.54 16.51 50.89
C PRO A 30 16.24 16.61 49.39
N GLU A 31 15.53 17.66 48.95
CA GLU A 31 15.21 17.91 47.54
C GLU A 31 16.46 18.22 46.70
N VAL A 32 17.43 18.93 47.29
CA VAL A 32 18.71 19.27 46.64
C VAL A 32 19.55 18.01 46.43
N LEU A 33 19.54 17.09 47.40
CA LEU A 33 20.31 15.84 47.32
C LEU A 33 19.74 14.83 46.30
N GLN A 34 18.44 14.94 45.97
CA GLN A 34 17.80 14.14 44.93
C GLN A 34 18.11 14.65 43.52
N ARG A 35 18.19 15.98 43.32
CA ARG A 35 18.37 16.59 42.00
C ARG A 35 19.83 16.85 41.62
N TYR A 36 20.69 17.17 42.59
CA TYR A 36 22.06 17.62 42.33
C TYR A 36 23.12 16.61 42.79
N ARG A 37 24.25 16.60 42.07
CA ARG A 37 25.46 15.85 42.37
C ARG A 37 26.65 16.80 42.50
N LEU A 38 27.58 16.47 43.38
CA LEU A 38 28.86 17.15 43.51
C LEU A 38 29.96 16.19 43.01
N PRO A 39 30.51 16.41 41.80
CA PRO A 39 31.46 15.48 41.21
C PRO A 39 32.76 15.38 42.01
N ASP A 40 33.34 14.18 42.03
CA ASP A 40 34.68 13.93 42.59
C ASP A 40 35.71 14.87 41.96
N LYS A 41 36.63 15.38 42.79
CA LYS A 41 37.72 16.30 42.44
C LYS A 41 37.29 17.70 42.01
N THR A 42 36.01 18.07 42.19
CA THR A 42 35.58 19.46 42.04
C THR A 42 36.28 20.34 43.07
N ASN A 43 37.01 21.35 42.62
CA ASN A 43 37.63 22.36 43.48
C ASN A 43 36.66 23.54 43.62
N LEU A 44 36.22 23.82 44.85
CA LEU A 44 35.33 24.91 45.18
C LEU A 44 36.07 25.89 46.07
N LYS A 45 36.27 27.11 45.57
CA LYS A 45 36.76 28.25 46.33
C LYS A 45 35.63 29.24 46.51
N ALA A 46 35.26 29.55 47.74
CA ALA A 46 34.24 30.55 48.03
C ALA A 46 34.74 31.54 49.08
N THR A 47 34.67 32.82 48.78
CA THR A 47 34.83 33.91 49.76
C THR A 47 33.45 34.47 50.05
N LEU A 48 32.98 34.24 51.28
CA LEU A 48 31.75 34.82 51.79
C LEU A 48 32.13 35.97 52.72
N SER A 49 31.70 37.18 52.41
CA SER A 49 31.97 38.35 53.26
C SER A 49 30.67 39.01 53.68
N ALA A 50 30.56 39.33 54.96
CA ALA A 50 29.51 40.16 55.51
C ALA A 50 30.16 41.41 56.09
N ARG A 51 29.74 42.59 55.63
CA ARG A 51 30.21 43.88 56.14
C ARG A 51 29.00 44.77 56.43
N GLY A 52 28.56 44.78 57.68
CA GLY A 52 27.34 45.51 58.08
C GLY A 52 26.10 44.91 57.42
N SER A 53 25.46 45.64 56.51
CA SER A 53 24.28 45.19 55.76
C SER A 53 24.59 44.51 54.43
N ARG A 54 25.85 44.58 53.95
CA ARG A 54 26.27 44.01 52.66
C ARG A 54 26.84 42.61 52.83
N TYR A 55 26.27 41.65 52.11
CA TYR A 55 26.73 40.28 51.99
C TYR A 55 27.24 40.09 50.57
N ALA A 56 28.49 39.68 50.40
CA ALA A 56 29.08 39.42 49.10
C ALA A 56 29.62 38.00 49.03
N VAL A 57 29.46 37.38 47.87
CA VAL A 57 29.96 36.05 47.53
C VAL A 57 30.89 36.17 46.33
N GLN A 58 32.04 35.52 46.41
CA GLN A 58 32.85 35.17 45.25
C GLN A 58 33.01 33.66 45.28
N LEU A 59 32.49 32.97 44.27
CA LEU A 59 32.50 31.52 44.16
C LEU A 59 33.23 31.14 42.86
N GLN A 60 34.21 30.28 42.97
CA GLN A 60 34.86 29.61 41.85
C GLN A 60 34.66 28.12 42.01
N VAL A 61 33.99 27.52 41.04
CA VAL A 61 33.89 26.06 40.90
C VAL A 61 34.78 25.68 39.73
N ARG A 62 35.69 24.73 39.95
CA ARG A 62 36.60 24.20 38.93
C ARG A 62 36.56 22.69 38.91
N ASP A 63 36.45 22.16 37.71
CA ASP A 63 36.52 20.74 37.38
C ASP A 63 37.53 20.62 36.24
N GLU A 64 38.78 20.34 36.62
CA GLU A 64 39.97 20.52 35.76
C GLU A 64 40.12 22.00 35.32
N ASP A 65 40.21 22.27 34.01
CA ASP A 65 40.33 23.62 33.44
C ASP A 65 38.97 24.27 33.10
N ARG A 66 37.87 23.64 33.52
CA ARG A 66 36.48 24.06 33.23
C ARG A 66 35.80 24.51 34.51
N GLY A 67 34.85 25.43 34.44
CA GLY A 67 34.27 25.94 35.68
C GLY A 67 33.21 27.01 35.60
N LEU A 68 32.81 27.46 36.78
CA LEU A 68 31.93 28.59 37.04
C LEU A 68 32.71 29.61 37.87
N ASP A 69 32.71 30.86 37.45
CA ASP A 69 33.02 32.00 38.29
C ASP A 69 31.74 32.77 38.56
N LEU A 70 31.47 33.05 39.83
CA LEU A 70 30.31 33.81 40.27
C LEU A 70 30.78 34.86 41.27
N LYS A 71 30.37 36.10 41.06
CA LYS A 71 30.55 37.20 41.99
C LYS A 71 29.22 37.87 42.17
N GLY A 72 28.85 38.15 43.41
CA GLY A 72 27.64 38.89 43.65
C GLY A 72 27.61 39.50 45.03
N PHE A 73 26.69 40.43 45.23
CA PHE A 73 26.39 40.94 46.55
C PHE A 73 24.92 41.26 46.70
N TYR A 74 24.48 41.31 47.95
CA TYR A 74 23.19 41.82 48.35
C TYR A 74 23.35 42.71 49.60
N ASP A 75 22.77 43.90 49.55
CA ASP A 75 22.73 44.81 50.69
C ASP A 75 21.33 44.81 51.31
N LEU A 76 21.21 44.33 52.55
CA LEU A 76 19.94 44.23 53.27
C LEU A 76 19.25 45.58 53.51
N LEU A 77 20.00 46.68 53.63
CA LEU A 77 19.44 48.01 53.91
C LEU A 77 19.01 48.70 52.62
N SER A 78 19.90 48.77 51.64
CA SER A 78 19.59 49.41 50.36
C SER A 78 18.76 48.52 49.42
N ARG A 79 18.67 47.22 49.73
CA ARG A 79 18.04 46.14 48.94
C ARG A 79 18.61 46.02 47.54
N LYS A 80 19.81 46.53 47.32
CA LYS A 80 20.51 46.45 46.05
C LYS A 80 21.22 45.11 45.92
N TYR A 81 21.21 44.55 44.71
CA TYR A 81 21.95 43.36 44.35
C TYR A 81 22.70 43.54 43.05
N GLU A 82 23.77 42.78 42.92
CA GLU A 82 24.51 42.59 41.68
C GLU A 82 24.99 41.14 41.64
N LEU A 83 24.97 40.54 40.46
CA LEU A 83 25.40 39.19 40.17
C LEU A 83 26.11 39.22 38.80
N ASP A 84 27.36 38.77 38.78
CA ASP A 84 28.13 38.49 37.57
C ASP A 84 28.53 37.00 37.65
N ALA A 85 28.00 36.20 36.75
CA ALA A 85 28.28 34.78 36.65
C ALA A 85 28.75 34.42 35.24
N GLN A 86 29.86 33.70 35.17
CA GLN A 86 30.46 33.26 33.92
C GLN A 86 30.82 31.78 34.02
N THR A 87 30.42 30.99 33.02
CA THR A 87 30.87 29.61 32.87
C THR A 87 31.90 29.48 31.75
N SER A 88 32.79 28.51 31.89
CA SER A 88 33.77 28.13 30.88
C SER A 88 33.77 26.62 30.74
N SER A 89 33.00 26.15 29.76
CA SER A 89 32.79 24.77 29.34
C SER A 89 32.39 23.86 30.50
N LEU A 90 31.49 24.37 31.36
CA LEU A 90 31.00 23.62 32.52
C LEU A 90 30.04 22.53 32.05
N ASN A 91 30.34 21.27 32.36
CA ASN A 91 29.44 20.16 32.07
C ASN A 91 28.39 20.03 33.19
N LEU A 92 27.23 20.63 33.00
CA LEU A 92 26.15 20.62 33.99
C LEU A 92 25.57 19.22 34.21
N MET A 93 25.66 18.29 33.24
CA MET A 93 25.22 16.90 33.40
C MET A 93 25.93 16.19 34.57
N ARG A 94 27.15 16.62 34.93
CA ARG A 94 27.85 16.07 36.11
C ARG A 94 27.26 16.56 37.43
N TYR A 95 26.66 17.75 37.43
CA TYR A 95 26.07 18.39 38.60
C TYR A 95 24.55 18.18 38.69
N MET A 96 23.89 17.97 37.55
CA MET A 96 22.44 17.77 37.37
C MET A 96 22.21 16.57 36.41
N PRO A 97 22.48 15.34 36.86
CA PRO A 97 22.54 14.16 35.97
C PRO A 97 21.18 13.70 35.43
N TYR A 98 20.08 14.18 36.02
CA TYR A 98 18.73 13.86 35.56
C TYR A 98 18.21 14.89 34.54
N ASP A 99 18.93 15.99 34.34
CA ASP A 99 18.62 16.98 33.33
C ASP A 99 19.41 16.70 32.06
N SER A 100 18.83 17.01 30.90
CA SER A 100 19.47 16.79 29.59
C SER A 100 20.49 17.90 29.22
N ILE A 101 20.97 18.67 30.19
CA ILE A 101 21.85 19.83 29.96
C ILE A 101 23.31 19.38 30.04
N GLY A 102 24.05 19.52 28.94
CA GLY A 102 25.46 19.17 28.81
C GLY A 102 26.39 20.34 29.13
N PHE A 103 27.27 20.67 28.19
CA PHE A 103 28.23 21.76 28.34
C PHE A 103 27.56 23.13 28.20
N VAL A 104 27.93 24.05 29.08
CA VAL A 104 27.45 25.44 29.09
C VAL A 104 28.60 26.44 29.13
N ASP A 105 28.59 27.35 28.17
CA ASP A 105 29.37 28.60 28.12
C ASP A 105 28.37 29.76 28.13
N ALA A 106 28.25 30.44 29.27
CA ALA A 106 27.30 31.52 29.45
C ALA A 106 27.88 32.63 30.33
N THR A 107 27.47 33.87 30.05
CA THR A 107 27.71 35.05 30.86
C THR A 107 26.36 35.63 31.26
N ILE A 108 26.14 35.78 32.57
CA ILE A 108 24.92 36.35 33.15
C ILE A 108 25.32 37.52 34.03
N ARG A 109 24.79 38.70 33.74
CA ARG A 109 24.88 39.89 34.58
C ARG A 109 23.50 40.31 35.00
N ALA A 110 23.27 40.38 36.29
CA ALA A 110 22.02 40.87 36.85
C ALA A 110 22.30 41.92 37.91
N GLU A 111 21.64 43.06 37.84
CA GLU A 111 21.73 44.11 38.85
C GLU A 111 20.35 44.70 39.14
N GLY A 112 20.14 45.15 40.36
CA GLY A 112 18.85 45.71 40.70
C GLY A 112 18.68 46.15 42.15
N LYS A 113 17.44 46.50 42.48
CA LYS A 113 16.98 46.96 43.78
C LYS A 113 15.56 46.46 44.01
N ASP A 114 15.35 45.79 45.15
CA ASP A 114 14.13 45.02 45.48
C ASP A 114 13.89 43.83 44.51
N PHE A 115 13.16 42.80 44.97
CA PHE A 115 12.83 41.60 44.17
C PHE A 115 11.33 41.51 43.83
N ASP A 116 10.50 42.39 44.40
CA ASP A 116 9.05 42.40 44.16
C ASP A 116 8.74 43.19 42.89
N ILE A 117 8.52 42.49 41.78
CA ILE A 117 8.26 43.09 40.46
C ILE A 117 7.00 43.97 40.42
N PHE A 118 6.09 43.85 41.38
CA PHE A 118 4.86 44.66 41.45
C PHE A 118 5.05 45.99 42.20
N LYS A 119 6.20 46.18 42.85
CA LYS A 119 6.52 47.42 43.57
C LYS A 119 7.14 48.43 42.59
N LYS A 120 6.54 49.62 42.46
CA LYS A 120 7.02 50.69 41.56
C LYS A 120 8.49 51.08 41.76
N GLY A 121 9.02 50.95 42.98
CA GLY A 121 10.42 51.26 43.28
C GLY A 121 11.43 50.17 42.94
N THR A 122 10.97 49.03 42.40
CA THR A 122 11.82 47.91 41.99
C THR A 122 12.53 48.26 40.68
N GLN A 123 13.83 48.01 40.65
CA GLN A 123 14.66 48.16 39.46
C GLN A 123 15.38 46.83 39.24
N ALA A 124 15.40 46.33 38.01
CA ALA A 124 16.17 45.14 37.67
C ALA A 124 16.70 45.28 36.24
N LYS A 125 17.91 44.81 36.01
CA LYS A 125 18.51 44.68 34.70
C LYS A 125 19.15 43.31 34.61
N LEU A 126 18.91 42.61 33.52
CA LEU A 126 19.47 41.31 33.21
C LEU A 126 20.08 41.37 31.81
N GLU A 127 21.35 41.04 31.71
CA GLU A 127 22.04 40.80 30.44
C GLU A 127 22.54 39.36 30.49
N SER A 128 22.08 38.51 29.57
CA SER A 128 22.46 37.11 29.50
C SER A 128 22.87 36.76 28.09
N ARG A 129 24.04 36.15 27.97
CA ARG A 129 24.57 35.63 26.71
C ARG A 129 25.00 34.18 26.92
N ILE A 130 24.42 33.28 26.15
CA ILE A 130 24.76 31.87 26.13
C ILE A 130 25.53 31.64 24.83
N ASP A 131 26.86 31.53 24.93
CA ASP A 131 27.72 31.25 23.80
C ASP A 131 27.59 29.78 23.37
N ARG A 132 27.36 28.87 24.33
CA ARG A 132 27.06 27.45 24.08
C ARG A 132 26.15 26.87 25.16
N LEU A 133 25.18 26.08 24.74
CA LEU A 133 24.34 25.22 25.58
C LEU A 133 24.06 23.91 24.84
N ASP A 134 24.67 22.83 25.28
CA ASP A 134 24.29 21.50 24.81
C ASP A 134 23.02 21.06 25.56
N TYR A 135 21.93 20.78 24.85
CA TYR A 135 20.70 20.23 25.43
C TYR A 135 20.24 19.00 24.62
N ALA A 136 20.09 17.88 25.32
CA ALA A 136 19.91 16.56 24.73
C ALA A 136 21.03 16.24 23.72
N SER A 137 20.69 16.16 22.42
CA SER A 137 21.66 15.88 21.35
C SER A 137 21.92 17.07 20.41
N TYR A 138 21.34 18.23 20.72
CA TYR A 138 21.49 19.46 19.95
C TYR A 138 22.29 20.51 20.74
N ARG A 139 23.03 21.34 20.01
CA ARG A 139 23.81 22.44 20.58
C ARG A 139 23.17 23.76 20.18
N PHE A 140 22.89 24.59 21.18
CA PHE A 140 22.49 25.97 20.98
C PHE A 140 23.71 26.88 21.16
N ASP A 141 23.88 27.81 20.26
CA ASP A 141 24.96 28.79 20.25
C ASP A 141 24.39 30.21 20.20
N SER A 142 25.09 31.16 20.82
CA SER A 142 24.81 32.61 20.73
C SER A 142 23.37 33.05 21.04
N ILE A 143 22.73 32.49 22.06
CA ILE A 143 21.43 32.98 22.55
C ILE A 143 21.65 34.21 23.42
N SER A 144 20.89 35.28 23.18
CA SER A 144 20.93 36.50 23.99
C SER A 144 19.56 36.81 24.61
N ILE A 145 19.57 37.24 25.86
CA ILE A 145 18.40 37.75 26.57
C ILE A 145 18.82 39.01 27.32
N ASP A 146 18.19 40.13 26.98
CA ASP A 146 18.38 41.41 27.64
C ASP A 146 17.03 41.87 28.20
N ALA A 147 16.96 42.18 29.49
CA ALA A 147 15.73 42.63 30.14
C ALA A 147 16.01 43.79 31.11
N LYS A 148 15.07 44.73 31.17
CA LYS A 148 15.12 45.88 32.06
C LYS A 148 13.74 46.14 32.65
N LEU A 149 13.65 46.17 33.98
CA LEU A 149 12.48 46.58 34.75
C LEU A 149 12.80 47.90 35.46
N GLU A 150 12.04 48.95 35.16
CA GLU A 150 12.15 50.25 35.82
C GLU A 150 10.78 50.92 35.94
N GLU A 151 10.43 51.38 37.14
CA GLU A 151 9.13 52.01 37.44
C GLU A 151 7.89 51.16 37.06
N GLY A 152 8.04 49.83 37.08
CA GLY A 152 6.99 48.90 36.66
C GLY A 152 6.96 48.62 35.15
N ALA A 153 7.76 49.30 34.33
CA ALA A 153 7.93 48.98 32.92
C ALA A 153 9.03 47.93 32.73
N LEU A 154 8.67 46.74 32.27
CA LEU A 154 9.56 45.66 31.85
C LEU A 154 9.68 45.68 30.32
N GLY A 155 10.87 45.98 29.81
CA GLY A 155 11.25 45.74 28.42
C GLY A 155 12.23 44.59 28.35
N ALA A 156 12.00 43.62 27.48
CA ALA A 156 12.93 42.52 27.24
C ALA A 156 13.06 42.21 25.75
N SER A 157 14.29 41.92 25.30
CA SER A 157 14.60 41.43 23.97
C SER A 157 15.33 40.10 24.06
N PHE A 158 14.99 39.17 23.19
CA PHE A 158 15.63 37.87 23.14
C PHE A 158 15.82 37.41 21.70
N ALA A 159 16.93 36.73 21.43
CA ALA A 159 17.26 36.27 20.10
C ALA A 159 18.05 34.94 20.15
N SER A 160 17.80 34.12 19.14
CA SER A 160 18.54 32.89 18.88
C SER A 160 18.84 32.84 17.38
N PRO A 161 20.11 32.76 16.96
CA PRO A 161 20.49 32.62 15.55
C PRO A 161 20.65 31.15 15.11
N ASN A 162 20.20 30.18 15.92
CA ASN A 162 20.44 28.76 15.70
C ASN A 162 19.64 28.22 14.52
N GLU A 163 20.27 27.42 13.64
CA GLU A 163 19.64 26.88 12.42
C GLU A 163 18.34 26.10 12.72
N GLY A 164 18.35 25.25 13.75
CA GLY A 164 17.15 24.53 14.20
C GLY A 164 16.12 25.36 14.96
N LEU A 165 16.49 26.54 15.48
CA LEU A 165 15.65 27.38 16.33
C LEU A 165 16.06 28.85 16.22
N SER A 166 15.75 29.48 15.08
CA SER A 166 16.08 30.87 14.78
C SER A 166 14.88 31.77 15.05
N PHE A 167 15.02 32.69 16.02
CA PHE A 167 13.97 33.64 16.39
C PHE A 167 14.54 34.94 16.95
N GLY A 168 13.73 35.99 16.88
CA GLY A 168 13.96 37.26 17.58
C GLY A 168 12.64 37.81 18.12
N GLY A 169 12.65 38.35 19.33
CA GLY A 169 11.45 38.88 19.95
C GLY A 169 11.69 40.02 20.93
N ILE A 170 10.62 40.79 21.15
CA ILE A 170 10.55 41.91 22.09
C ILE A 170 9.29 41.74 22.92
N LEU A 171 9.42 41.95 24.23
CA LEU A 171 8.35 41.92 25.21
C LEU A 171 8.35 43.27 25.95
N ASP A 172 7.23 43.98 25.90
CA ASP A 172 7.04 45.26 26.60
C ASP A 172 5.82 45.15 27.53
N VAL A 173 6.03 45.31 28.84
CA VAL A 173 4.99 45.08 29.86
C VAL A 173 5.00 46.20 30.90
N LEU A 174 3.83 46.73 31.22
CA LEU A 174 3.57 47.55 32.38
C LEU A 174 3.00 46.68 33.51
N ILE A 175 3.70 46.66 34.64
CA ILE A 175 3.41 45.82 35.81
C ILE A 175 3.07 46.72 37.00
N SER A 176 1.92 46.47 37.61
CA SER A 176 1.50 47.07 38.87
C SER A 176 0.74 46.04 39.73
N ARG A 177 0.46 46.37 41.00
CA ARG A 177 -0.34 45.48 41.87
C ARG A 177 -1.79 45.34 41.44
N GLU A 178 -2.31 46.31 40.67
CA GLU A 178 -3.71 46.36 40.25
C GLU A 178 -3.91 45.82 38.84
N GLU A 179 -2.88 45.95 38.00
CA GLU A 179 -2.95 45.64 36.58
C GLU A 179 -1.58 45.26 36.01
N VAL A 180 -1.58 44.27 35.12
CA VAL A 180 -0.47 43.93 34.24
C VAL A 180 -0.96 44.01 32.79
N SER A 181 -0.27 44.77 31.95
CA SER A 181 -0.61 44.89 30.53
C SER A 181 0.64 44.97 29.68
N GLY A 182 0.61 44.47 28.45
CA GLY A 182 1.80 44.46 27.61
C GLY A 182 1.58 43.85 26.24
N GLY A 183 2.65 43.90 25.45
CA GLY A 183 2.73 43.35 24.10
C GLY A 183 3.94 42.44 23.93
N LEU A 184 3.78 41.40 23.11
CA LEU A 184 4.83 40.51 22.65
C LEU A 184 4.87 40.55 21.12
N MET A 185 6.05 40.84 20.55
CA MET A 185 6.34 40.62 19.14
C MET A 185 7.40 39.55 19.03
N LEU A 186 7.10 38.47 18.32
CA LEU A 186 7.99 37.34 18.11
C LEU A 186 8.06 37.01 16.62
N LYS A 187 9.24 37.11 16.04
CA LYS A 187 9.52 36.63 14.69
C LYS A 187 10.30 35.33 14.79
N VAL A 188 9.70 34.25 14.31
CA VAL A 188 10.31 32.92 14.21
C VAL A 188 10.70 32.71 12.75
N ASP A 189 12.00 32.80 12.47
CA ASP A 189 12.51 32.54 11.12
C ASP A 189 12.50 31.04 10.83
N THR A 190 12.86 30.19 11.79
CA THR A 190 12.84 28.72 11.62
C THR A 190 12.77 27.99 12.97
N ILE A 191 11.87 27.01 13.07
CA ILE A 191 11.91 25.90 14.04
C ILE A 191 11.98 24.63 13.21
N ASP A 192 13.13 23.98 13.15
CA ASP A 192 13.34 22.74 12.43
C ASP A 192 13.58 21.59 13.42
N LEU A 193 12.52 20.80 13.61
CA LEU A 193 12.52 19.70 14.57
C LEU A 193 13.41 18.53 14.14
N GLN A 194 13.72 18.40 12.85
CA GLN A 194 14.66 17.40 12.35
C GLN A 194 16.10 17.83 12.64
N THR A 195 16.43 19.09 12.35
CA THR A 195 17.74 19.67 12.67
C THR A 195 18.00 19.63 14.19
N MET A 196 16.97 19.89 15.00
CA MET A 196 17.00 19.73 16.47
C MET A 196 16.99 18.26 16.94
N ARG A 197 16.87 17.28 16.04
CA ARG A 197 16.78 15.84 16.31
C ARG A 197 15.62 15.43 17.22
N MET A 198 14.51 16.17 17.15
CA MET A 198 13.26 15.85 17.85
C MET A 198 12.35 14.95 17.00
N THR A 199 12.53 14.95 15.67
CA THR A 199 11.80 14.09 14.73
C THR A 199 12.74 13.49 13.67
N ASP A 200 12.47 12.27 13.22
CA ASP A 200 13.21 11.66 12.10
C ASP A 200 12.79 12.23 10.73
N SER A 201 11.55 12.73 10.65
CA SER A 201 10.97 13.34 9.43
C SER A 201 11.26 14.84 9.36
N PRO A 202 11.47 15.40 8.15
CA PRO A 202 11.61 16.85 7.95
C PRO A 202 10.34 17.58 8.37
N LEU A 203 10.43 18.39 9.42
CA LEU A 203 9.34 19.20 9.94
C LEU A 203 9.90 20.56 10.38
N ALA A 204 9.57 21.59 9.60
CA ALA A 204 10.04 22.95 9.84
C ALA A 204 8.88 23.96 9.88
N LEU A 205 8.98 24.98 10.73
CA LEU A 205 7.98 26.04 10.93
C LEU A 205 8.60 27.42 10.94
N SER A 206 7.96 28.40 10.31
CA SER A 206 8.27 29.83 10.45
C SER A 206 6.98 30.63 10.65
N ALA A 207 7.00 31.69 11.47
CA ALA A 207 5.83 32.54 11.70
C ALA A 207 6.19 33.88 12.38
N THR A 208 5.27 34.84 12.31
CA THR A 208 5.32 36.08 13.09
C THR A 208 4.13 36.11 14.06
N LEU A 209 4.39 36.18 15.36
CA LEU A 209 3.37 36.30 16.41
C LEU A 209 3.38 37.72 16.97
N ALA A 210 2.22 38.37 16.99
CA ALA A 210 1.98 39.60 17.74
C ALA A 210 0.87 39.33 18.76
N ALA A 211 1.11 39.63 20.03
CA ALA A 211 0.12 39.42 21.08
C ALA A 211 0.05 40.61 22.03
N GLU A 212 -1.15 41.01 22.41
CA GLU A 212 -1.44 42.02 23.42
C GLU A 212 -2.24 41.39 24.56
N PHE A 213 -1.88 41.68 25.79
CA PHE A 213 -2.56 41.15 26.96
C PHE A 213 -2.78 42.21 28.04
N ARG A 214 -3.83 42.02 28.82
CA ARG A 214 -4.16 42.83 30.00
C ARG A 214 -4.81 41.95 31.06
N SER A 215 -4.46 42.17 32.32
CA SER A 215 -4.94 41.39 33.45
C SER A 215 -5.06 42.29 34.68
N ASN A 216 -6.17 42.21 35.41
CA ASN A 216 -6.29 42.80 36.75
C ASN A 216 -5.80 41.89 37.89
N LEU A 217 -5.12 40.78 37.53
CA LEU A 217 -4.64 39.74 38.45
C LEU A 217 -5.74 39.05 39.28
N LYS A 218 -7.00 39.22 38.89
CA LYS A 218 -8.19 38.60 39.51
C LYS A 218 -8.99 37.87 38.43
N GLU A 219 -10.14 38.40 38.04
CA GLU A 219 -11.10 37.75 37.13
C GLU A 219 -11.13 38.39 35.73
N THR A 220 -10.61 39.61 35.58
CA THR A 220 -10.66 40.36 34.30
C THR A 220 -9.36 40.22 33.54
N HIS A 221 -9.41 39.51 32.42
CA HIS A 221 -8.26 39.26 31.54
C HIS A 221 -8.67 39.46 30.08
N THR A 222 -7.77 40.02 29.27
CA THR A 222 -7.91 40.06 27.80
C THR A 222 -6.61 39.61 27.15
N LEU A 223 -6.70 38.82 26.09
CA LEU A 223 -5.59 38.43 25.22
C LEU A 223 -6.06 38.56 23.77
N SER A 224 -5.33 39.32 22.97
CA SER A 224 -5.49 39.37 21.52
C SER A 224 -4.18 38.96 20.88
N ALA A 225 -4.16 37.84 20.17
CA ALA A 225 -2.97 37.30 19.52
C ALA A 225 -3.23 37.07 18.03
N ILE A 226 -2.25 37.43 17.20
CA ILE A 226 -2.30 37.30 15.75
C ILE A 226 -1.03 36.59 15.30
N LEU A 227 -1.19 35.49 14.57
CA LEU A 227 -0.13 34.73 13.93
C LEU A 227 -0.18 34.96 12.41
N ARG A 228 0.88 35.53 11.84
CA ARG A 228 1.05 35.84 10.42
C ARG A 228 2.22 35.08 9.81
N ASP A 229 2.25 35.04 8.50
CA ASP A 229 3.35 34.45 7.71
C ASP A 229 3.68 33.00 8.09
N LEU A 230 2.68 32.26 8.58
CA LEU A 230 2.88 30.88 9.00
C LEU A 230 3.21 30.03 7.78
N ARG A 231 4.38 29.39 7.81
CA ARG A 231 4.78 28.36 6.85
C ARG A 231 5.14 27.11 7.61
N VAL A 232 4.59 25.98 7.19
CA VAL A 232 4.88 24.66 7.75
C VAL A 232 5.37 23.79 6.61
N SER A 233 6.55 23.22 6.74
CA SER A 233 7.13 22.29 5.77
C SER A 233 7.14 20.89 6.36
N VAL A 234 6.50 19.94 5.67
CA VAL A 234 6.42 18.53 6.06
C VAL A 234 6.89 17.67 4.89
N GLY A 235 8.11 17.13 4.96
CA GLY A 235 8.72 16.45 3.81
C GLY A 235 8.91 17.39 2.62
N GLN A 236 8.24 17.12 1.50
CA GLN A 236 8.24 18.01 0.31
C GLN A 236 7.03 18.94 0.25
N ASP A 237 6.06 18.79 1.15
CA ASP A 237 4.86 19.61 1.16
C ASP A 237 5.09 20.89 1.97
N HIS A 238 4.63 22.02 1.43
CA HIS A 238 4.64 23.30 2.10
C HIS A 238 3.20 23.78 2.30
N LEU A 239 2.83 24.03 3.55
CA LEU A 239 1.54 24.59 3.96
C LEU A 239 1.76 26.05 4.34
N THR A 240 0.98 26.95 3.75
CA THR A 240 1.04 28.39 4.03
C THR A 240 -0.35 28.88 4.46
N PRO A 241 -0.81 28.49 5.66
CA PRO A 241 -2.11 28.91 6.16
C PRO A 241 -2.23 30.44 6.25
N GLN A 242 -3.48 30.91 6.18
CA GLN A 242 -3.81 32.33 6.36
C GLN A 242 -3.57 32.78 7.80
N GLU A 243 -3.67 34.09 8.03
CA GLU A 243 -3.61 34.70 9.37
C GLU A 243 -4.54 33.99 10.35
N ILE A 244 -4.02 33.69 11.54
CA ILE A 244 -4.78 33.10 12.64
C ILE A 244 -4.87 34.15 13.75
N SER A 245 -6.08 34.48 14.18
CA SER A 245 -6.31 35.39 15.30
C SER A 245 -7.00 34.67 16.45
N LEU A 246 -6.59 34.97 17.67
CA LEU A 246 -7.17 34.49 18.92
C LEU A 246 -7.52 35.69 19.80
N ASN A 247 -8.79 35.83 20.15
CA ASN A 247 -9.28 36.79 21.13
C ASN A 247 -9.85 36.04 22.33
N LEU A 248 -9.32 36.30 23.52
CA LEU A 248 -9.84 35.78 24.78
C LEU A 248 -10.19 36.95 25.68
N LYS A 249 -11.35 36.90 26.32
CA LYS A 249 -11.78 37.87 27.31
C LYS A 249 -12.52 37.19 28.43
N THR A 250 -12.02 37.35 29.65
CA THR A 250 -12.69 36.93 30.88
C THR A 250 -13.14 38.15 31.66
N LEU A 251 -14.34 38.08 32.18
CA LEU A 251 -14.98 39.02 33.10
C LEU A 251 -15.52 38.21 34.29
N PRO A 252 -15.82 38.86 35.42
CA PRO A 252 -16.41 38.19 36.60
C PRO A 252 -17.62 37.30 36.32
N GLU A 253 -18.45 37.67 35.33
CA GLU A 253 -19.70 36.98 35.01
C GLU A 253 -19.73 36.39 33.59
N HIS A 254 -18.65 36.54 32.83
CA HIS A 254 -18.66 36.18 31.40
C HIS A 254 -17.28 35.83 30.86
N ILE A 255 -17.19 34.74 30.11
CA ILE A 255 -15.99 34.36 29.36
C ILE A 255 -16.36 34.30 27.88
N SER A 256 -15.57 34.95 27.05
CA SER A 256 -15.66 34.88 25.59
C SER A 256 -14.30 34.50 25.00
N ALA A 257 -14.31 33.60 24.02
CA ALA A 257 -13.14 33.18 23.27
C ALA A 257 -13.50 33.05 21.79
N GLU A 258 -12.67 33.61 20.93
CA GLU A 258 -12.85 33.58 19.49
C GLU A 258 -11.52 33.23 18.82
N LEU A 259 -11.53 32.20 17.98
CA LEU A 259 -10.42 31.81 17.13
C LEU A 259 -10.88 31.94 15.68
N MET A 260 -10.20 32.76 14.88
CA MET A 260 -10.46 32.89 13.46
C MET A 260 -9.24 32.50 12.64
N ALA A 261 -9.44 31.80 11.52
CA ALA A 261 -8.40 31.51 10.54
C ALA A 261 -9.00 31.37 9.14
N GLY A 262 -9.01 32.47 8.38
CA GLY A 262 -9.72 32.54 7.10
C GLY A 262 -11.23 32.42 7.30
N ASP A 263 -11.85 31.36 6.76
CA ASP A 263 -13.28 31.05 6.94
C ASP A 263 -13.58 30.06 8.09
N LEU A 264 -12.56 29.67 8.86
CA LEU A 264 -12.74 28.97 10.14
C LEU A 264 -13.01 30.01 11.23
N SER A 265 -14.14 29.87 11.93
CA SER A 265 -14.44 30.56 13.18
C SER A 265 -14.79 29.55 14.27
N VAL A 266 -14.19 29.69 15.44
CA VAL A 266 -14.57 28.97 16.66
C VAL A 266 -14.87 30.00 17.73
N GLU A 267 -16.10 30.03 18.20
CA GLU A 267 -16.60 30.99 19.18
C GLU A 267 -17.10 30.24 20.41
N THR A 268 -16.66 30.66 21.59
CA THR A 268 -17.12 30.15 22.88
C THR A 268 -17.59 31.30 23.74
N ASN A 269 -18.81 31.19 24.27
CA ASN A 269 -19.37 32.12 25.23
C ASN A 269 -19.87 31.36 26.45
N LEU A 270 -19.44 31.78 27.64
CA LEU A 270 -19.86 31.26 28.93
C LEU A 270 -20.43 32.40 29.78
N ASN A 271 -21.60 32.17 30.39
CA ASN A 271 -22.22 33.12 31.32
C ASN A 271 -21.80 32.86 32.76
N HIS A 272 -20.51 32.62 32.97
CA HIS A 272 -19.87 32.46 34.27
C HIS A 272 -18.46 33.03 34.21
N GLY A 273 -17.97 33.58 35.32
CA GLY A 273 -16.55 33.88 35.51
C GLY A 273 -15.70 32.62 35.66
N ILE A 274 -14.38 32.80 35.65
CA ILE A 274 -13.44 31.68 35.70
C ILE A 274 -13.51 30.90 37.03
N ASP A 275 -13.72 31.61 38.14
CA ASP A 275 -13.83 31.00 39.47
C ASP A 275 -15.12 30.20 39.62
N ASP A 276 -16.24 30.71 39.10
CA ASP A 276 -17.52 30.00 39.11
C ASP A 276 -17.50 28.79 38.19
N LEU A 277 -16.84 28.89 37.03
CA LEU A 277 -16.62 27.73 36.17
C LEU A 277 -15.85 26.62 36.88
N ILE A 278 -14.78 26.94 37.62
CA ILE A 278 -14.01 25.95 38.38
C ILE A 278 -14.90 25.25 39.42
N LYS A 279 -15.77 25.98 40.12
CA LYS A 279 -16.73 25.41 41.08
C LYS A 279 -17.74 24.49 40.37
N VAL A 280 -18.32 24.94 39.26
CA VAL A 280 -19.28 24.16 38.45
C VAL A 280 -18.64 22.85 37.98
N LEU A 281 -17.42 22.89 37.44
CA LEU A 281 -16.69 21.69 37.04
C LEU A 281 -16.41 20.75 38.22
N GLY A 282 -16.14 21.29 39.41
CA GLY A 282 -16.04 20.52 40.65
C GLY A 282 -17.34 19.77 40.98
N HIS A 283 -18.48 20.46 40.94
CA HIS A 283 -19.78 19.84 41.20
C HIS A 283 -20.15 18.75 40.18
N ILE A 284 -19.85 18.98 38.89
CA ILE A 284 -20.04 17.96 37.85
C ILE A 284 -19.16 16.73 38.13
N ASN A 285 -17.90 16.92 38.52
CA ASN A 285 -17.02 15.81 38.89
C ASN A 285 -17.55 15.03 40.10
N ASP A 286 -18.01 15.73 41.14
CA ASP A 286 -18.59 15.09 42.34
C ASP A 286 -19.84 14.27 41.99
N PHE A 287 -20.73 14.81 41.15
CA PHE A 287 -21.89 14.08 40.63
C PHE A 287 -21.47 12.81 39.87
N VAL A 288 -20.52 12.91 38.94
CA VAL A 288 -20.02 11.75 38.17
C VAL A 288 -19.42 10.69 39.09
N GLN A 289 -18.63 11.07 40.10
CA GLN A 289 -18.05 10.12 41.07
C GLN A 289 -19.11 9.45 41.93
N GLN A 290 -20.15 10.19 42.33
CA GLN A 290 -21.29 9.65 43.06
C GLN A 290 -22.05 8.62 42.21
N GLU A 291 -22.34 8.93 40.95
CA GLU A 291 -23.02 8.02 40.02
C GLU A 291 -22.21 6.74 39.76
N ILE A 292 -20.89 6.85 39.55
CA ILE A 292 -19.99 5.70 39.40
C ILE A 292 -20.02 4.81 40.65
N SER A 293 -20.06 5.41 41.84
CA SER A 293 -20.10 4.68 43.12
C SER A 293 -21.44 3.96 43.33
N LEU A 294 -22.56 4.62 42.98
CA LEU A 294 -23.90 4.05 43.07
C LEU A 294 -24.13 2.91 42.05
N ALA A 295 -23.56 3.01 40.84
CA ALA A 295 -23.63 1.97 39.83
C ALA A 295 -22.97 0.63 40.26
N GLN A 296 -22.12 0.66 41.30
CA GLN A 296 -21.49 -0.54 41.88
C GLN A 296 -22.36 -1.20 42.96
N MET A 297 -23.48 -0.58 43.38
CA MET A 297 -24.38 -1.09 44.41
C MET A 297 -25.62 -1.79 43.81
N PRO A 298 -25.92 -3.05 44.18
CA PRO A 298 -27.07 -3.81 43.67
C PRO A 298 -28.46 -3.19 43.94
N GLU A 299 -28.58 -2.34 44.97
CA GLU A 299 -29.87 -1.85 45.47
C GLU A 299 -30.20 -0.39 45.05
N ALA A 300 -29.29 0.31 44.36
CA ALA A 300 -29.40 1.77 44.10
C ALA A 300 -30.08 2.16 42.77
N TYR A 301 -30.52 1.20 41.95
CA TYR A 301 -30.94 1.40 40.55
C TYR A 301 -32.10 2.38 40.30
N SER A 302 -32.88 2.71 41.32
CA SER A 302 -34.10 3.52 41.20
C SER A 302 -33.89 5.04 41.23
N HIS A 303 -32.68 5.55 41.46
CA HIS A 303 -32.44 6.98 41.72
C HIS A 303 -31.57 7.72 40.69
N HIS A 304 -31.15 7.07 39.60
CA HIS A 304 -30.30 7.67 38.57
C HIS A 304 -31.14 8.55 37.62
N SER A 305 -31.06 9.89 37.76
CA SER A 305 -31.71 10.84 36.84
C SER A 305 -30.71 11.82 36.22
N LEU A 306 -30.89 12.09 34.93
CA LEU A 306 -30.14 13.11 34.18
C LEU A 306 -30.52 14.54 34.60
N ASP A 307 -31.66 14.75 35.27
CA ASP A 307 -32.12 16.07 35.71
C ASP A 307 -31.14 16.72 36.69
N GLN A 308 -30.59 15.94 37.62
CA GLN A 308 -29.57 16.42 38.55
C GLN A 308 -28.31 16.92 37.82
N LEU A 309 -27.87 16.21 36.77
CA LEU A 309 -26.75 16.65 35.94
C LEU A 309 -27.08 17.96 35.23
N TYR A 310 -28.29 18.09 34.66
CA TYR A 310 -28.70 19.30 33.95
C TYR A 310 -28.68 20.54 34.85
N THR A 311 -29.06 20.42 36.13
CA THR A 311 -28.98 21.54 37.08
C THR A 311 -27.55 22.02 37.38
N LEU A 312 -26.54 21.19 37.10
CA LEU A 312 -25.14 21.51 37.30
C LEU A 312 -24.47 22.08 36.04
N LEU A 313 -25.12 22.05 34.88
CA LEU A 313 -24.50 22.49 33.63
C LEU A 313 -24.37 24.02 33.55
N PRO A 314 -23.21 24.55 33.14
CA PRO A 314 -23.05 25.98 32.95
C PRO A 314 -23.89 26.45 31.77
N ASN A 315 -24.33 27.71 31.80
CA ASN A 315 -24.90 28.36 30.62
C ASN A 315 -23.77 28.70 29.64
N ALA A 316 -23.60 27.86 28.61
CA ALA A 316 -22.51 27.97 27.65
C ALA A 316 -22.98 27.74 26.22
N SER A 317 -22.27 28.36 25.28
CA SER A 317 -22.37 28.08 23.86
C SER A 317 -20.98 27.95 23.25
N VAL A 318 -20.78 26.91 22.45
CA VAL A 318 -19.58 26.72 21.64
C VAL A 318 -20.05 26.51 20.21
N SER A 319 -19.56 27.32 19.28
CA SER A 319 -19.85 27.16 17.86
C SER A 319 -18.57 27.11 17.04
N LEU A 320 -18.61 26.30 15.98
CA LEU A 320 -17.56 26.14 15.01
C LEU A 320 -18.20 26.25 13.63
N THR A 321 -17.61 27.05 12.76
CA THR A 321 -17.94 27.11 11.33
C THR A 321 -16.67 27.06 10.53
N MET A 322 -16.65 26.29 9.45
CA MET A 322 -15.52 26.25 8.52
C MET A 322 -15.98 25.95 7.10
N GLY A 323 -15.40 26.68 6.14
CA GLY A 323 -15.56 26.42 4.71
C GLY A 323 -14.29 25.80 4.12
N GLN A 324 -13.89 26.28 2.95
CA GLN A 324 -12.76 25.74 2.18
C GLN A 324 -11.49 26.60 2.29
N ASN A 325 -11.58 27.77 2.90
CA ASN A 325 -10.52 28.77 2.98
C ASN A 325 -9.99 28.92 4.41
N ASN A 326 -9.47 27.84 4.97
CA ASN A 326 -8.89 27.81 6.31
C ASN A 326 -7.70 26.83 6.40
N PRO A 327 -6.83 26.96 7.42
CA PRO A 327 -5.65 26.10 7.60
C PRO A 327 -5.95 24.60 7.73
N LEU A 328 -7.11 24.24 8.30
CA LEU A 328 -7.48 22.83 8.50
C LEU A 328 -7.75 22.13 7.17
N ARG A 329 -8.23 22.86 6.16
CA ARG A 329 -8.48 22.33 4.81
C ARG A 329 -7.23 21.74 4.19
N ASP A 330 -6.07 22.38 4.31
CA ASP A 330 -4.82 21.88 3.72
C ASP A 330 -4.33 20.61 4.44
N TYR A 331 -4.40 20.60 5.77
CA TYR A 331 -4.07 19.42 6.58
C TYR A 331 -5.00 18.23 6.29
N LEU A 332 -6.31 18.47 6.21
CA LEU A 332 -7.30 17.44 5.89
C LEU A 332 -7.13 16.92 4.46
N SER A 333 -6.82 17.80 3.51
CA SER A 333 -6.52 17.42 2.12
C SER A 333 -5.29 16.50 2.05
N TYR A 334 -4.24 16.79 2.82
CA TYR A 334 -3.07 15.91 2.95
C TYR A 334 -3.44 14.51 3.48
N LYS A 335 -4.47 14.41 4.32
CA LYS A 335 -5.04 13.14 4.81
C LYS A 335 -6.08 12.51 3.87
N GLY A 336 -6.29 13.08 2.68
CA GLY A 336 -7.28 12.59 1.71
C GLY A 336 -8.74 12.89 2.09
N ILE A 337 -8.97 13.83 3.01
CA ILE A 337 -10.29 14.24 3.50
C ILE A 337 -10.66 15.60 2.93
N TYR A 338 -11.85 15.69 2.35
CA TYR A 338 -12.39 16.90 1.73
C TYR A 338 -13.81 17.16 2.25
N TYR A 339 -14.20 18.43 2.28
CA TYR A 339 -15.55 18.86 2.64
C TYR A 339 -15.88 20.18 1.93
N LYS A 340 -17.18 20.51 1.83
CA LYS A 340 -17.62 21.81 1.34
C LYS A 340 -17.71 22.80 2.49
N ASN A 341 -18.59 22.49 3.45
CA ASN A 341 -18.81 23.28 4.66
C ASN A 341 -18.99 22.34 5.85
N ALA A 342 -18.55 22.77 7.03
CA ALA A 342 -18.87 22.12 8.28
C ALA A 342 -19.26 23.17 9.32
N SER A 343 -20.28 22.87 10.11
CA SER A 343 -20.67 23.67 11.27
C SER A 343 -21.05 22.77 12.43
N ALA A 344 -20.62 23.13 13.62
CA ALA A 344 -21.04 22.50 14.85
C ALA A 344 -21.43 23.57 15.87
N ALA A 345 -22.48 23.34 16.65
CA ALA A 345 -22.81 24.19 17.79
C ALA A 345 -23.28 23.33 18.95
N ILE A 346 -22.81 23.64 20.15
CA ILE A 346 -23.17 22.99 21.40
C ILE A 346 -23.68 24.08 22.34
N PHE A 347 -24.82 23.83 22.97
CA PHE A 347 -25.43 24.70 23.97
C PHE A 347 -25.67 23.90 25.24
N THR A 348 -25.35 24.50 26.38
CA THR A 348 -25.63 23.92 27.70
C THR A 348 -26.34 24.94 28.59
N GLY A 349 -27.17 24.45 29.52
CA GLY A 349 -27.74 25.29 30.57
C GLY A 349 -28.76 24.57 31.45
N GLU A 350 -29.00 25.13 32.64
CA GLU A 350 -29.81 24.54 33.71
C GLU A 350 -31.22 24.10 33.26
N GLN A 351 -31.91 24.94 32.46
CA GLN A 351 -33.28 24.66 32.01
C GLN A 351 -33.37 23.89 30.69
N LYS A 352 -32.30 23.90 29.89
CA LYS A 352 -32.27 23.37 28.52
C LYS A 352 -31.49 22.06 28.39
N GLY A 353 -30.69 21.70 29.40
CA GLY A 353 -29.81 20.54 29.36
C GLY A 353 -28.66 20.73 28.38
N ILE A 354 -28.41 19.71 27.55
CA ILE A 354 -27.38 19.71 26.50
C ILE A 354 -28.06 19.64 25.14
N GLU A 355 -27.66 20.52 24.24
CA GLU A 355 -28.05 20.49 22.84
C GLU A 355 -26.81 20.56 21.94
N ALA A 356 -26.77 19.77 20.88
CA ALA A 356 -25.72 19.84 19.89
C ALA A 356 -26.27 19.66 18.47
N ILE A 357 -25.76 20.45 17.55
CA ILE A 357 -25.99 20.31 16.11
C ILE A 357 -24.65 20.21 15.41
N VAL A 358 -24.50 19.23 14.53
CA VAL A 358 -23.35 19.08 13.64
C VAL A 358 -23.90 18.90 12.23
N ASP A 359 -23.57 19.83 11.33
CA ASP A 359 -23.93 19.78 9.92
C ASP A 359 -22.65 19.77 9.08
N LEU A 360 -22.46 18.72 8.30
CA LEU A 360 -21.31 18.52 7.43
C LEU A 360 -21.80 18.27 6.01
N VAL A 361 -21.39 19.13 5.09
CA VAL A 361 -21.87 19.14 3.70
C VAL A 361 -20.72 18.83 2.75
N GLY A 362 -20.98 17.93 1.79
CA GLY A 362 -20.05 17.58 0.72
C GLY A 362 -18.78 16.88 1.22
N PHE A 363 -18.90 16.03 2.25
CA PHE A 363 -17.79 15.23 2.76
C PHE A 363 -17.30 14.20 1.73
N GLN A 364 -16.00 14.08 1.59
CA GLN A 364 -15.36 13.09 0.73
C GLN A 364 -14.09 12.55 1.38
N GLN A 365 -13.92 11.23 1.30
CA GLN A 365 -12.69 10.54 1.67
C GLN A 365 -12.40 9.47 0.62
N ASP A 366 -11.21 9.52 0.03
CA ASP A 366 -10.82 8.68 -1.11
C ASP A 366 -11.85 8.75 -2.25
N THR A 367 -12.52 7.63 -2.53
CA THR A 367 -13.60 7.55 -3.52
C THR A 367 -14.97 7.88 -2.93
N THR A 368 -15.16 7.72 -1.62
CA THR A 368 -16.48 7.83 -0.97
C THR A 368 -16.89 9.28 -0.83
N ARG A 369 -18.10 9.59 -1.28
CA ARG A 369 -18.69 10.95 -1.20
C ARG A 369 -20.03 10.92 -0.49
N ILE A 370 -20.23 11.83 0.46
CA ILE A 370 -21.46 12.01 1.23
C ILE A 370 -21.90 13.48 1.10
N ASP A 371 -23.13 13.71 0.64
CA ASP A 371 -23.62 15.05 0.35
C ASP A 371 -23.97 15.82 1.62
N LYS A 372 -24.57 15.14 2.60
CA LYS A 372 -24.92 15.75 3.88
C LYS A 372 -24.88 14.74 5.03
N ILE A 373 -24.28 15.15 6.15
CA ILE A 373 -24.37 14.50 7.45
C ILE A 373 -24.92 15.54 8.41
N LEU A 374 -26.07 15.25 9.04
CA LEU A 374 -26.66 16.06 10.07
C LEU A 374 -26.78 15.21 11.33
N PHE A 375 -26.17 15.65 12.42
CA PHE A 375 -26.29 15.02 13.72
C PHE A 375 -26.86 16.03 14.71
N LEU A 376 -27.88 15.60 15.44
CA LEU A 376 -28.57 16.40 16.45
C LEU A 376 -28.61 15.63 17.75
N ILE A 377 -28.36 16.32 18.86
CA ILE A 377 -28.54 15.85 20.23
C ILE A 377 -29.36 16.90 20.95
N GLY A 378 -30.32 16.49 21.78
CA GLY A 378 -31.05 17.40 22.67
C GLY A 378 -31.57 16.68 23.90
N ALA A 379 -31.62 17.38 25.03
CA ALA A 379 -32.38 16.91 26.19
C ALA A 379 -33.87 16.87 25.83
N GLY A 380 -34.56 15.76 26.12
CA GLY A 380 -35.96 15.51 25.77
C GLY A 380 -36.99 16.33 26.56
N THR A 381 -36.56 17.40 27.24
CA THR A 381 -37.48 18.31 27.94
C THR A 381 -38.17 19.23 26.93
N SER A 382 -39.45 19.58 27.17
CA SER A 382 -40.23 20.48 26.29
C SER A 382 -39.71 21.93 26.24
N ARG A 383 -38.54 22.20 26.82
CA ARG A 383 -37.95 23.53 27.02
C ARG A 383 -36.69 23.78 26.18
N GLY A 384 -36.22 22.78 25.42
CA GLY A 384 -35.09 22.92 24.50
C GLY A 384 -35.40 23.71 23.22
N PHE A 385 -34.36 24.24 22.56
CA PHE A 385 -34.45 25.07 21.35
C PHE A 385 -35.03 24.32 20.14
N PHE A 386 -34.83 22.99 20.09
CA PHE A 386 -35.33 22.13 19.03
C PHE A 386 -36.76 21.59 19.28
N GLY A 387 -37.36 21.88 20.45
CA GLY A 387 -38.59 21.21 20.91
C GLY A 387 -38.40 19.69 21.03
N PRO A 388 -39.48 18.91 21.29
CA PRO A 388 -39.44 17.48 21.04
C PRO A 388 -39.16 17.28 19.55
N MET A 389 -38.04 16.65 19.21
CA MET A 389 -37.68 16.37 17.82
C MET A 389 -38.75 15.46 17.20
N GLU A 390 -39.72 16.02 16.49
CA GLU A 390 -40.74 15.22 15.83
C GLU A 390 -40.13 14.43 14.66
N SER A 391 -40.10 13.10 14.75
CA SER A 391 -39.71 12.23 13.64
C SER A 391 -40.50 10.92 13.71
N PRO A 392 -40.93 10.32 12.59
CA PRO A 392 -41.60 9.00 12.58
C PRO A 392 -40.71 7.87 13.11
N LEU A 393 -39.41 8.12 13.35
CA LEU A 393 -38.50 7.21 14.06
C LEU A 393 -38.68 7.26 15.60
N TYR A 394 -39.45 8.22 16.13
CA TYR A 394 -39.67 8.37 17.57
C TYR A 394 -40.52 7.24 18.13
N MET A 395 -40.11 6.76 19.30
CA MET A 395 -40.95 5.95 20.15
C MET A 395 -41.96 6.87 20.84
N PRO A 396 -43.28 6.58 20.79
CA PRO A 396 -44.21 7.23 21.71
C PRO A 396 -43.75 6.96 23.16
N ALA A 397 -44.02 7.89 24.08
CA ALA A 397 -43.82 7.64 25.50
C ALA A 397 -44.60 6.37 25.89
N TYR A 398 -43.88 5.31 26.22
CA TYR A 398 -44.49 4.02 26.52
C TYR A 398 -45.03 4.07 27.94
N HIS A 399 -46.36 4.01 28.07
CA HIS A 399 -47.08 3.75 29.32
C HIS A 399 -47.41 2.26 29.50
N GLY A 400 -46.86 1.38 28.66
CA GLY A 400 -47.06 -0.05 28.80
C GLY A 400 -46.12 -0.65 29.85
N SER A 401 -46.70 -1.41 30.76
CA SER A 401 -46.01 -2.43 31.53
C SER A 401 -45.33 -3.42 30.57
N VAL A 402 -44.14 -3.90 30.92
CA VAL A 402 -43.63 -5.17 30.37
C VAL A 402 -44.44 -6.27 31.06
N GLU A 403 -45.74 -6.32 30.76
CA GLU A 403 -46.59 -7.44 31.14
C GLU A 403 -46.03 -8.68 30.43
N HIS A 404 -45.76 -9.73 31.19
CA HIS A 404 -45.35 -11.08 30.73
C HIS A 404 -43.85 -11.42 30.66
N LEU A 405 -43.03 -10.91 31.57
CA LEU A 405 -41.82 -11.66 31.96
C LEU A 405 -41.99 -12.13 33.40
N SER A 406 -42.63 -13.29 33.59
CA SER A 406 -42.70 -13.92 34.92
C SER A 406 -41.46 -14.80 35.14
N ARG A 407 -40.94 -14.78 36.37
CA ARG A 407 -39.83 -15.64 36.81
C ARG A 407 -40.27 -17.08 37.10
N ASN A 408 -41.59 -17.34 37.22
CA ASN A 408 -42.20 -18.65 37.42
C ASN A 408 -43.74 -18.52 37.46
N GLY A 409 -44.42 -18.19 36.36
CA GLY A 409 -45.89 -18.23 36.23
C GLY A 409 -46.79 -17.51 37.26
N THR A 410 -46.29 -16.93 38.35
CA THR A 410 -47.10 -16.38 39.45
C THR A 410 -46.48 -15.16 40.15
N GLU A 411 -45.33 -14.65 39.70
CA GLU A 411 -44.86 -13.32 40.10
C GLU A 411 -44.63 -12.48 38.85
N ASP A 412 -45.31 -11.34 38.84
CA ASP A 412 -45.37 -10.35 37.78
C ASP A 412 -44.16 -9.41 37.96
N LEU A 413 -43.30 -9.27 36.95
CA LEU A 413 -42.22 -8.25 36.93
C LEU A 413 -42.81 -6.84 36.68
N SER A 414 -43.99 -6.55 37.23
CA SER A 414 -44.76 -5.32 37.03
C SER A 414 -44.39 -4.19 37.97
N ASP A 415 -43.34 -4.33 38.78
CA ASP A 415 -42.77 -3.21 39.53
C ASP A 415 -42.02 -2.26 38.60
N THR A 416 -42.81 -1.37 37.99
CA THR A 416 -42.48 -0.02 37.52
C THR A 416 -41.14 0.11 36.81
N VAL A 417 -41.13 0.00 35.48
CA VAL A 417 -40.23 0.87 34.70
C VAL A 417 -40.75 2.28 34.95
N PRO A 418 -40.03 3.15 35.68
CA PRO A 418 -40.50 4.52 35.89
C PRO A 418 -40.68 5.16 34.53
N ALA A 419 -41.76 5.92 34.35
CA ALA A 419 -41.84 6.88 33.26
C ALA A 419 -40.73 7.91 33.49
N TYR A 420 -39.51 7.65 32.98
CA TYR A 420 -38.39 8.55 33.10
C TYR A 420 -38.73 9.83 32.31
N PRO A 421 -38.89 10.99 32.96
CA PRO A 421 -39.18 12.23 32.23
C PRO A 421 -37.93 12.78 31.51
N ASP A 422 -36.74 12.22 31.79
CA ASP A 422 -35.46 12.83 31.42
C ASP A 422 -34.62 11.88 30.54
N PHE A 423 -34.64 12.12 29.22
CA PHE A 423 -33.83 11.40 28.26
C PHE A 423 -32.97 12.35 27.41
N LEU A 424 -31.88 11.82 26.86
CA LEU A 424 -31.16 12.42 25.76
C LEU A 424 -31.67 11.84 24.44
N ASP A 425 -32.25 12.68 23.60
CA ASP A 425 -32.66 12.31 22.26
C ASP A 425 -31.52 12.62 21.28
N PHE A 426 -31.27 11.71 20.34
CA PHE A 426 -30.29 11.93 19.28
C PHE A 426 -30.83 11.49 17.91
N LYS A 427 -30.37 12.19 16.87
CA LYS A 427 -30.76 11.93 15.48
C LYS A 427 -29.56 12.12 14.57
N LEU A 428 -29.23 11.11 13.79
CA LEU A 428 -28.26 11.14 12.70
C LEU A 428 -28.99 10.97 11.38
N LEU A 429 -28.72 11.87 10.44
CA LEU A 429 -29.22 11.81 9.08
C LEU A 429 -28.05 11.93 8.11
N VAL A 430 -27.87 10.91 7.28
CA VAL A 430 -26.85 10.88 6.24
C VAL A 430 -27.54 10.76 4.89
N LYS A 431 -27.27 11.70 3.98
CA LYS A 431 -27.77 11.70 2.62
C LYS A 431 -26.63 11.56 1.64
N LYS A 432 -26.73 10.56 0.76
CA LYS A 432 -25.81 10.33 -0.35
C LYS A 432 -26.58 10.26 -1.65
N GLN A 433 -26.22 11.12 -2.59
CA GLN A 433 -26.66 11.12 -3.97
C GLN A 433 -25.78 10.18 -4.81
N ALA A 434 -26.28 9.83 -5.99
CA ALA A 434 -25.55 8.99 -6.92
C ALA A 434 -24.30 9.73 -7.39
N TYR A 435 -23.14 9.05 -7.33
CA TYR A 435 -21.89 9.62 -7.80
C TYR A 435 -21.04 8.51 -8.44
N ARG A 436 -20.80 8.64 -9.76
CA ARG A 436 -20.15 7.60 -10.58
C ARG A 436 -20.83 6.24 -10.41
N SER A 437 -20.09 5.19 -10.04
CA SER A 437 -20.61 3.83 -9.79
C SER A 437 -21.24 3.64 -8.40
N GLN A 438 -21.20 4.65 -7.52
CA GLN A 438 -21.74 4.54 -6.17
C GLN A 438 -23.23 4.83 -6.15
N LYS A 439 -23.99 3.89 -5.58
CA LYS A 439 -25.44 4.00 -5.42
C LYS A 439 -25.81 5.07 -4.36
N PRO A 440 -26.91 5.81 -4.55
CA PRO A 440 -27.44 6.71 -3.54
C PRO A 440 -28.05 5.94 -2.37
N PHE A 441 -28.07 6.56 -1.19
CA PHE A 441 -28.80 6.07 -0.03
C PHE A 441 -29.14 7.21 0.93
N GLU A 442 -30.13 6.98 1.78
CA GLU A 442 -30.41 7.83 2.95
C GLU A 442 -30.43 6.99 4.21
N LEU A 443 -29.54 7.30 5.16
CA LEU A 443 -29.52 6.67 6.47
C LEU A 443 -30.11 7.64 7.49
N SER A 444 -31.06 7.17 8.28
CA SER A 444 -31.62 7.88 9.41
C SER A 444 -31.50 7.00 10.64
N VAL A 445 -30.79 7.46 11.65
CA VAL A 445 -30.69 6.81 12.97
C VAL A 445 -31.30 7.77 13.98
N GLY A 446 -32.22 7.29 14.80
CA GLY A 446 -32.81 8.03 15.89
C GLY A 446 -32.75 7.19 17.15
N GLY A 447 -32.55 7.82 18.29
CA GLY A 447 -32.53 7.10 19.54
C GLY A 447 -32.75 7.98 20.74
N ARG A 448 -32.97 7.30 21.86
CA ARG A 448 -33.26 7.87 23.15
C ARG A 448 -32.42 7.14 24.19
N ALA A 449 -31.70 7.90 25.00
CA ALA A 449 -30.83 7.36 26.04
C ALA A 449 -31.19 7.93 27.42
N SER A 450 -31.17 7.09 28.44
CA SER A 450 -31.10 7.47 29.86
C SER A 450 -29.88 6.80 30.49
N LEU A 451 -29.67 7.00 31.80
CA LEU A 451 -28.59 6.32 32.53
C LEU A 451 -28.75 4.78 32.54
N ASN A 452 -29.98 4.26 32.42
CA ASN A 452 -30.28 2.83 32.55
C ASN A 452 -30.81 2.18 31.27
N ALA A 453 -31.13 2.95 30.23
CA ALA A 453 -31.72 2.42 29.00
C ALA A 453 -31.26 3.17 27.75
N LEU A 454 -31.14 2.44 26.64
CA LEU A 454 -30.85 2.97 25.32
C LEU A 454 -31.80 2.34 24.31
N ALA A 455 -32.60 3.16 23.64
CA ALA A 455 -33.43 2.74 22.53
C ALA A 455 -32.90 3.37 21.24
N VAL A 456 -32.64 2.55 20.22
CA VAL A 456 -32.11 2.99 18.92
C VAL A 456 -32.94 2.39 17.81
N ARG A 457 -33.28 3.22 16.83
CA ARG A 457 -33.90 2.83 15.56
C ARG A 457 -33.06 3.36 14.41
N ALA A 458 -32.80 2.51 13.43
CA ALA A 458 -32.03 2.85 12.24
C ALA A 458 -32.79 2.42 10.99
N GLN A 459 -32.86 3.31 10.00
CA GLN A 459 -33.44 3.04 8.69
C GLN A 459 -32.48 3.51 7.61
N MET A 460 -32.19 2.64 6.65
CA MET A 460 -31.47 2.98 5.44
C MET A 460 -32.39 2.77 4.24
N LEU A 461 -32.56 3.80 3.42
CA LEU A 461 -33.36 3.79 2.20
C LEU A 461 -32.44 3.74 0.98
N ASP A 462 -32.86 3.02 -0.06
CA ASP A 462 -32.18 2.98 -1.35
C ASP A 462 -32.58 4.15 -2.29
N ALA A 463 -32.10 4.11 -3.53
CA ALA A 463 -32.39 5.09 -4.58
C ALA A 463 -33.89 5.35 -4.81
N ASN A 464 -34.72 4.32 -4.61
CA ASN A 464 -36.16 4.35 -4.87
C ASN A 464 -36.96 4.65 -3.59
N LYS A 465 -36.30 5.11 -2.53
CA LYS A 465 -36.88 5.31 -1.19
C LYS A 465 -37.44 4.03 -0.56
N GLN A 466 -37.00 2.86 -1.02
CA GLN A 466 -37.39 1.58 -0.42
C GLN A 466 -36.46 1.24 0.74
N PRO A 467 -36.98 0.66 1.84
CA PRO A 467 -36.15 0.28 2.98
C PRO A 467 -35.16 -0.83 2.59
N LEU A 468 -33.88 -0.49 2.61
CA LEU A 468 -32.77 -1.44 2.47
C LEU A 468 -32.49 -2.12 3.81
N HIS A 469 -32.45 -1.34 4.89
CA HIS A 469 -32.31 -1.81 6.26
C HIS A 469 -33.28 -1.07 7.18
N GLN A 470 -33.90 -1.79 8.12
CA GLN A 470 -34.71 -1.26 9.21
C GLN A 470 -34.44 -2.09 10.45
N LEU A 471 -33.88 -1.44 11.46
CA LEU A 471 -33.46 -2.05 12.72
C LEU A 471 -34.04 -1.24 13.88
N GLY A 472 -34.45 -1.93 14.94
CA GLY A 472 -34.84 -1.31 16.20
C GLY A 472 -34.42 -2.19 17.37
N MET A 473 -33.81 -1.58 18.37
CA MET A 473 -33.27 -2.27 19.54
C MET A 473 -33.43 -1.41 20.78
N LYS A 474 -33.72 -2.06 21.90
CA LYS A 474 -33.73 -1.46 23.24
C LYS A 474 -32.79 -2.27 24.13
N ALA A 475 -31.78 -1.60 24.67
CA ALA A 475 -30.94 -2.13 25.73
C ALA A 475 -31.35 -1.48 27.06
N PHE A 476 -31.30 -2.24 28.14
CA PHE A 476 -31.61 -1.75 29.47
C PHE A 476 -30.78 -2.46 30.55
N VAL A 477 -30.64 -1.79 31.69
CA VAL A 477 -29.94 -2.29 32.87
C VAL A 477 -30.86 -2.14 34.08
N ASP A 478 -30.97 -3.20 34.87
CA ASP A 478 -31.74 -3.22 36.11
C ASP A 478 -30.91 -3.83 37.27
N SER A 479 -31.53 -4.06 38.43
CA SER A 479 -30.88 -4.62 39.62
C SER A 479 -30.39 -6.06 39.43
N LEU A 480 -31.01 -6.82 38.52
CA LEU A 480 -30.74 -8.24 38.31
C LEU A 480 -29.73 -8.48 37.17
N GLY A 481 -29.61 -7.57 36.19
CA GLY A 481 -28.90 -7.88 34.96
C GLY A 481 -28.85 -6.80 33.88
N TYR A 482 -28.47 -7.26 32.68
CA TYR A 482 -28.44 -6.48 31.44
C TYR A 482 -29.38 -7.14 30.43
N GLY A 483 -30.29 -6.38 29.84
CA GLY A 483 -31.28 -6.87 28.89
C GLY A 483 -31.18 -6.20 27.53
N VAL A 484 -31.41 -6.98 26.47
CA VAL A 484 -31.60 -6.48 25.10
C VAL A 484 -32.90 -7.04 24.54
N HIS A 485 -33.70 -6.16 23.96
CA HIS A 485 -34.94 -6.45 23.26
C HIS A 485 -34.87 -5.89 21.84
N VAL A 486 -35.20 -6.72 20.85
CA VAL A 486 -35.31 -6.30 19.45
C VAL A 486 -36.74 -5.84 19.22
N GLU A 487 -36.89 -4.56 18.90
CA GLU A 487 -38.19 -3.93 18.68
C GLU A 487 -38.34 -3.57 17.19
N PRO A 488 -39.20 -4.28 16.42
CA PRO A 488 -39.38 -4.01 15.00
C PRO A 488 -39.86 -2.57 14.74
N TYR A 489 -39.14 -1.83 13.89
CA TYR A 489 -39.55 -0.49 13.48
C TYR A 489 -40.68 -0.57 12.45
N LEU A 490 -41.82 0.12 12.67
CA LEU A 490 -43.03 0.01 11.83
C LEU A 490 -43.56 -1.44 11.71
N GLY A 491 -43.30 -2.28 12.71
CA GLY A 491 -43.81 -3.66 12.78
C GLY A 491 -43.02 -4.70 11.99
N GLN A 492 -41.89 -4.34 11.34
CA GLN A 492 -41.02 -5.30 10.63
C GLN A 492 -39.54 -4.95 10.80
N LEU A 493 -38.68 -5.97 10.91
CA LEU A 493 -37.23 -5.82 10.80
C LEU A 493 -36.86 -6.05 9.32
N ILE A 494 -35.99 -5.24 8.72
CA ILE A 494 -35.56 -5.43 7.32
C ILE A 494 -34.03 -5.43 7.26
N ILE A 495 -33.44 -6.44 6.63
CA ILE A 495 -31.98 -6.51 6.39
C ILE A 495 -31.78 -6.86 4.91
N GLN A 496 -31.06 -6.02 4.15
CA GLN A 496 -30.83 -6.22 2.71
C GLN A 496 -32.14 -6.40 1.91
N LYS A 497 -33.19 -5.65 2.25
CA LYS A 497 -34.56 -5.77 1.69
C LYS A 497 -35.31 -7.06 2.06
N PHE A 498 -34.71 -7.95 2.86
CA PHE A 498 -35.40 -9.13 3.37
C PHE A 498 -36.14 -8.81 4.67
N PRO A 499 -37.48 -8.91 4.68
CA PRO A 499 -38.25 -8.71 5.90
C PRO A 499 -38.11 -9.92 6.83
N LEU A 500 -37.86 -9.63 8.10
CA LEU A 500 -37.71 -10.57 9.21
C LEU A 500 -38.80 -10.28 10.25
N THR A 501 -39.51 -11.32 10.66
CA THR A 501 -40.44 -11.30 11.78
C THR A 501 -39.71 -11.77 13.02
N VAL A 502 -39.78 -10.99 14.11
CA VAL A 502 -39.22 -11.34 15.42
C VAL A 502 -40.35 -11.90 16.28
N ASN A 503 -40.08 -12.89 17.14
CA ASN A 503 -41.06 -13.36 18.12
C ASN A 503 -41.47 -12.25 19.10
N GLU A 504 -42.73 -12.30 19.54
CA GLU A 504 -43.23 -11.47 20.63
C GLU A 504 -42.52 -11.83 21.94
N GLY A 505 -42.27 -10.83 22.79
CA GLY A 505 -41.58 -11.03 24.07
C GLY A 505 -40.09 -11.40 23.94
N ASN A 506 -39.49 -11.23 22.76
CA ASN A 506 -38.09 -11.60 22.55
C ASN A 506 -37.16 -10.95 23.58
N VAL A 507 -36.22 -11.70 24.13
CA VAL A 507 -35.31 -11.14 25.14
C VAL A 507 -33.98 -11.87 25.13
N LEU A 508 -32.90 -11.11 25.26
CA LEU A 508 -31.59 -11.61 25.62
C LEU A 508 -31.19 -10.93 26.93
N TYR A 509 -31.11 -11.71 28.00
CA TYR A 509 -30.92 -11.18 29.35
C TYR A 509 -29.78 -11.90 30.08
N LEU A 510 -28.81 -11.15 30.58
CA LEU A 510 -27.65 -11.65 31.31
C LEU A 510 -27.75 -11.26 32.78
N TYR A 511 -27.81 -12.26 33.67
CA TYR A 511 -27.89 -12.05 35.12
C TYR A 511 -26.52 -11.73 35.75
N LYS A 512 -26.40 -10.61 36.47
CA LYS A 512 -25.13 -10.11 37.07
C LYS A 512 -24.50 -11.08 38.07
N GLY A 513 -25.32 -11.72 38.91
CA GLY A 513 -24.84 -12.59 40.00
C GLY A 513 -24.73 -14.08 39.65
N ALA A 514 -25.55 -14.56 38.71
CA ALA A 514 -25.67 -15.99 38.40
C ALA A 514 -24.88 -16.42 37.14
N LYS A 515 -24.34 -15.46 36.36
CA LYS A 515 -23.77 -15.70 35.02
C LYS A 515 -24.69 -16.49 34.08
N GLN A 516 -26.00 -16.51 34.34
CA GLN A 516 -26.99 -17.17 33.51
C GLN A 516 -27.39 -16.28 32.33
N LEU A 517 -27.63 -16.89 31.17
CA LEU A 517 -28.24 -16.24 30.02
C LEU A 517 -29.70 -16.71 29.85
N LYS A 518 -30.66 -15.80 29.85
CA LYS A 518 -32.02 -16.08 29.37
C LYS A 518 -32.14 -15.57 27.95
N ALA A 519 -32.48 -16.45 27.02
CA ALA A 519 -32.60 -16.13 25.61
C ALA A 519 -33.91 -16.73 25.07
N ASP A 520 -34.75 -15.89 24.47
CA ASP A 520 -35.83 -16.32 23.59
C ASP A 520 -35.89 -15.37 22.41
N LEU A 521 -35.09 -15.67 21.38
CA LEU A 521 -34.97 -14.84 20.19
C LEU A 521 -35.17 -15.70 18.96
N GLU A 522 -36.14 -15.35 18.12
CA GLU A 522 -36.44 -16.01 16.87
C GLU A 522 -36.64 -14.97 15.77
N PHE A 523 -35.89 -15.13 14.68
CA PHE A 523 -36.06 -14.37 13.44
C PHE A 523 -36.57 -15.31 12.35
N LEU A 524 -37.72 -14.99 11.77
CA LEU A 524 -38.34 -15.76 10.69
C LEU A 524 -38.42 -14.92 9.41
N THR A 525 -38.07 -15.51 8.28
CA THR A 525 -38.31 -14.94 6.95
C THR A 525 -39.61 -15.48 6.36
N LYS A 526 -40.16 -14.80 5.34
CA LYS A 526 -41.32 -15.30 4.57
C LYS A 526 -41.07 -16.67 3.92
N ASP A 527 -39.83 -16.96 3.54
CA ASP A 527 -39.44 -18.22 2.88
C ASP A 527 -39.15 -19.36 3.87
N ARG A 528 -39.58 -19.19 5.14
CA ARG A 528 -39.40 -20.15 6.25
C ARG A 528 -37.94 -20.37 6.66
N ALA A 529 -37.01 -19.49 6.30
CA ALA A 529 -35.71 -19.46 6.97
C ALA A 529 -35.89 -18.94 8.40
N ALA A 530 -35.25 -19.59 9.37
CA ALA A 530 -35.36 -19.24 10.78
C ALA A 530 -33.99 -19.19 11.45
N LEU A 531 -33.75 -18.19 12.31
CA LEU A 531 -32.64 -18.14 13.26
C LEU A 531 -33.24 -18.09 14.66
N ARG A 532 -32.91 -19.07 15.51
CA ARG A 532 -33.46 -19.21 16.87
C ARG A 532 -32.32 -19.30 17.86
N LEU A 533 -32.33 -18.46 18.88
CA LEU A 533 -31.50 -18.58 20.08
C LEU A 533 -32.43 -18.74 21.28
N LYS A 534 -32.45 -19.94 21.87
CA LYS A 534 -33.33 -20.25 23.00
C LYS A 534 -32.57 -20.87 24.16
N THR A 535 -32.98 -20.55 25.38
CA THR A 535 -32.54 -21.23 26.60
C THR A 535 -33.60 -22.20 27.11
N GLY A 536 -33.18 -23.38 27.58
CA GLY A 536 -34.07 -24.39 28.16
C GLY A 536 -34.77 -23.93 29.45
N PRO A 537 -35.81 -24.66 29.92
CA PRO A 537 -36.56 -24.31 31.13
C PRO A 537 -35.67 -24.27 32.39
N GLU A 538 -35.80 -23.22 33.20
CA GLU A 538 -35.00 -22.92 34.41
C GLU A 538 -35.19 -23.91 35.58
N GLU A 539 -36.02 -24.94 35.45
CA GLU A 539 -36.43 -25.82 36.55
C GLU A 539 -35.35 -26.82 37.04
N ARG A 540 -34.13 -26.78 36.49
CA ARG A 540 -33.00 -27.63 36.91
C ARG A 540 -31.73 -26.82 37.11
N LYS A 541 -30.78 -27.36 37.88
CA LYS A 541 -29.39 -26.85 37.98
C LYS A 541 -28.64 -26.85 36.63
N GLU A 542 -29.27 -27.40 35.60
CA GLU A 542 -28.77 -27.51 34.24
C GLU A 542 -29.29 -26.36 33.37
N GLN A 543 -28.43 -25.77 32.55
CA GLN A 543 -28.83 -24.76 31.55
C GLN A 543 -28.42 -25.24 30.15
N GLU A 544 -29.37 -25.23 29.23
CA GLU A 544 -29.13 -25.47 27.80
C GLU A 544 -29.33 -24.18 27.01
N ILE A 545 -28.36 -23.81 26.18
CA ILE A 545 -28.45 -22.71 25.21
C ILE A 545 -28.39 -23.35 23.83
N ARG A 546 -29.41 -23.14 23.01
CA ARG A 546 -29.51 -23.69 21.65
C ARG A 546 -29.58 -22.57 20.62
N LEU A 547 -28.66 -22.59 19.66
CA LEU A 547 -28.70 -21.79 18.43
C LEU A 547 -29.08 -22.71 17.27
N SER A 548 -30.24 -22.46 16.65
CA SER A 548 -30.68 -23.17 15.45
C SER A 548 -30.79 -22.19 14.27
N ILE A 549 -30.21 -22.57 13.14
CA ILE A 549 -30.32 -21.88 11.85
C ILE A 549 -30.94 -22.86 10.87
N GLU A 550 -32.09 -22.50 10.32
CA GLU A 550 -32.82 -23.31 9.34
C GLU A 550 -32.91 -22.53 8.02
N ARG A 551 -32.39 -23.12 6.93
CA ARG A 551 -32.52 -22.60 5.55
C ARG A 551 -32.07 -21.14 5.36
N LEU A 552 -31.01 -20.71 6.03
CA LEU A 552 -30.51 -19.34 5.88
C LEU A 552 -29.72 -19.19 4.57
N GLY A 553 -30.27 -18.45 3.61
CA GLY A 553 -29.53 -18.11 2.40
C GLY A 553 -28.35 -17.17 2.72
N LEU A 554 -27.13 -17.55 2.36
CA LEU A 554 -25.92 -16.74 2.59
C LEU A 554 -25.97 -15.32 1.98
N PRO A 555 -26.74 -15.03 0.91
CA PRO A 555 -26.99 -13.65 0.48
C PRO A 555 -27.56 -12.72 1.54
N LEU A 556 -28.26 -13.25 2.56
CA LEU A 556 -28.72 -12.47 3.71
C LEU A 556 -27.56 -11.88 4.53
N LEU A 557 -26.35 -12.46 4.44
CA LEU A 557 -25.15 -12.01 5.16
C LEU A 557 -24.32 -10.99 4.35
N HIS A 558 -24.72 -10.61 3.13
CA HIS A 558 -23.97 -9.69 2.27
C HIS A 558 -23.78 -8.28 2.85
N PHE A 559 -24.50 -7.92 3.92
CA PHE A 559 -24.26 -6.68 4.66
C PHE A 559 -22.99 -6.72 5.50
N LEU A 560 -22.46 -7.91 5.82
CA LEU A 560 -21.21 -8.06 6.56
C LEU A 560 -20.01 -7.88 5.62
N PRO A 561 -18.98 -7.12 6.01
CA PRO A 561 -17.76 -6.99 5.22
C PRO A 561 -17.16 -8.35 4.85
N GLY A 562 -16.84 -8.55 3.58
CA GLY A 562 -16.23 -9.80 3.06
C GLY A 562 -17.20 -10.95 2.79
N MET A 563 -18.49 -10.83 3.14
CA MET A 563 -19.50 -11.88 2.90
C MET A 563 -20.30 -11.69 1.60
N ASN A 564 -20.16 -10.55 0.92
CA ASN A 564 -20.90 -10.17 -0.30
C ASN A 564 -20.63 -11.08 -1.51
N THR A 565 -19.63 -11.95 -1.44
CA THR A 565 -19.25 -12.89 -2.49
C THR A 565 -19.81 -14.30 -2.24
N LEU A 566 -20.37 -14.58 -1.06
CA LEU A 566 -20.83 -15.91 -0.70
C LEU A 566 -22.27 -16.17 -1.16
N GLY A 567 -22.52 -17.36 -1.69
CA GLY A 567 -23.85 -17.89 -1.97
C GLY A 567 -24.01 -19.30 -1.42
N GLY A 568 -25.24 -19.79 -1.31
CA GLY A 568 -25.55 -21.11 -0.74
C GLY A 568 -26.57 -21.03 0.39
N MET A 569 -26.93 -22.18 0.96
CA MET A 569 -27.94 -22.32 2.01
C MET A 569 -27.32 -22.93 3.26
N MET A 570 -27.30 -22.17 4.35
CA MET A 570 -26.75 -22.58 5.64
C MET A 570 -27.81 -23.19 6.56
N PHE A 571 -27.40 -24.23 7.28
CA PHE A 571 -28.10 -24.84 8.39
C PHE A 571 -27.13 -25.00 9.55
N ALA A 572 -27.59 -24.78 10.77
CA ALA A 572 -26.79 -25.05 11.96
C ALA A 572 -27.68 -25.46 13.13
N ASP A 573 -27.22 -26.38 13.97
CA ASP A 573 -27.79 -26.67 15.29
C ASP A 573 -26.63 -26.74 16.28
N LEU A 574 -26.45 -25.70 17.08
CA LEU A 574 -25.44 -25.63 18.12
C LEU A 574 -26.13 -25.69 19.48
N ARG A 575 -25.66 -26.58 20.36
CA ARG A 575 -26.17 -26.74 21.72
C ARG A 575 -25.02 -26.61 22.71
N LEU A 576 -25.23 -25.78 23.72
CA LEU A 576 -24.33 -25.61 24.85
C LEU A 576 -25.09 -26.02 26.11
N GLN A 577 -24.53 -26.93 26.90
CA GLN A 577 -25.16 -27.48 28.10
C GLN A 577 -24.21 -27.34 29.30
N THR A 578 -24.71 -26.97 30.47
CA THR A 578 -23.95 -26.87 31.74
C THR A 578 -24.75 -27.52 32.87
N GLU A 579 -24.09 -28.26 33.76
CA GLU A 579 -24.72 -28.97 34.90
C GLU A 579 -24.78 -28.13 36.21
N ASN A 580 -23.97 -27.08 36.31
CA ASN A 580 -23.79 -26.29 37.55
C ASN A 580 -23.83 -24.77 37.32
N ILE A 581 -24.41 -24.30 36.20
CA ILE A 581 -24.56 -22.85 35.89
C ILE A 581 -23.20 -22.12 35.90
N SER A 582 -22.13 -22.85 35.55
CA SER A 582 -20.80 -22.30 35.34
C SER A 582 -20.43 -22.39 33.86
N TRP A 583 -19.89 -21.31 33.30
CA TRP A 583 -19.28 -21.30 31.97
C TRP A 583 -18.05 -22.20 31.88
N ASP A 584 -17.44 -22.55 33.02
CA ASP A 584 -16.26 -23.41 33.10
C ASP A 584 -16.57 -24.88 32.78
N ASP A 585 -17.82 -25.33 32.94
CA ASP A 585 -18.25 -26.73 32.81
C ASP A 585 -19.14 -26.97 31.55
N MET A 586 -19.17 -26.01 30.62
CA MET A 586 -20.09 -26.03 29.49
C MET A 586 -19.67 -27.03 28.41
N ILE A 587 -20.51 -28.00 28.09
CA ILE A 587 -20.35 -28.96 26.99
C ILE A 587 -21.01 -28.39 25.74
N GLY A 588 -20.35 -28.50 24.58
CA GLY A 588 -20.85 -28.02 23.31
C GLY A 588 -20.96 -29.15 22.29
N THR A 589 -22.08 -29.22 21.59
CA THR A 589 -22.26 -30.06 20.39
C THR A 589 -22.80 -29.19 19.28
N GLY A 590 -22.31 -29.38 18.06
CA GLY A 590 -22.75 -28.55 16.94
C GLY A 590 -22.68 -29.26 15.60
N ASP A 591 -23.71 -29.08 14.80
CA ASP A 591 -23.72 -29.45 13.39
C ASP A 591 -23.90 -28.19 12.55
N ILE A 592 -23.04 -27.97 11.58
CA ILE A 592 -23.14 -26.87 10.61
C ILE A 592 -23.07 -27.48 9.21
N SER A 593 -23.99 -27.10 8.33
CA SER A 593 -23.91 -27.45 6.91
C SER A 593 -24.22 -26.26 6.03
N ILE A 594 -23.54 -26.20 4.89
CA ILE A 594 -23.79 -25.22 3.84
C ILE A 594 -23.93 -26.00 2.54
N ASN A 595 -25.14 -25.99 2.01
CA ASN A 595 -25.44 -26.63 0.74
C ASN A 595 -25.21 -25.64 -0.40
N GLN A 596 -24.63 -26.11 -1.51
CA GLN A 596 -24.32 -25.35 -2.71
C GLN A 596 -23.56 -24.07 -2.40
N LEU A 597 -22.53 -24.17 -1.55
CA LEU A 597 -21.66 -23.04 -1.24
C LEU A 597 -21.05 -22.54 -2.55
N SER A 598 -21.09 -21.23 -2.75
CA SER A 598 -20.43 -20.55 -3.84
C SER A 598 -19.69 -19.32 -3.34
N PHE A 599 -18.59 -18.98 -4.00
CA PHE A 599 -17.78 -17.80 -3.73
C PHE A 599 -17.53 -17.07 -5.06
N GLU A 600 -17.84 -15.77 -5.10
CA GLU A 600 -17.82 -14.93 -6.31
C GLU A 600 -18.60 -15.54 -7.49
N GLY A 601 -19.74 -16.18 -7.19
CA GLY A 601 -20.58 -16.85 -8.18
C GLY A 601 -20.03 -18.18 -8.72
N ARG A 602 -18.92 -18.69 -8.18
CA ARG A 602 -18.39 -20.03 -8.51
C ARG A 602 -18.71 -21.03 -7.44
N GLU A 603 -19.14 -22.21 -7.85
CA GLU A 603 -19.49 -23.30 -6.95
C GLU A 603 -18.24 -23.86 -6.22
N VAL A 604 -18.36 -23.99 -4.90
CA VAL A 604 -17.40 -24.68 -4.01
C VAL A 604 -17.90 -26.11 -3.75
N GLY A 605 -19.21 -26.29 -3.51
CA GLY A 605 -19.85 -27.58 -3.20
C GLY A 605 -20.61 -27.56 -1.86
N ASP A 606 -20.95 -28.73 -1.35
CA ASP A 606 -21.61 -28.91 -0.06
C ASP A 606 -20.57 -29.12 1.05
N LEU A 607 -20.61 -28.29 2.08
CA LEU A 607 -19.74 -28.39 3.25
C LEU A 607 -20.55 -28.77 4.48
N ALA A 608 -20.03 -29.66 5.32
CA ALA A 608 -20.61 -29.93 6.63
C ALA A 608 -19.51 -30.09 7.68
N MET A 609 -19.82 -29.71 8.92
CA MET A 609 -18.95 -29.86 10.07
C MET A 609 -19.79 -30.30 11.27
N ALA A 610 -19.41 -31.42 11.87
CA ALA A 610 -19.89 -31.84 13.18
C ALA A 610 -18.79 -31.56 14.21
N MET A 611 -19.12 -30.94 15.34
CA MET A 611 -18.16 -30.57 16.38
C MET A 611 -18.65 -30.96 17.77
N PHE A 612 -17.71 -31.37 18.62
CA PHE A 612 -17.93 -31.63 20.03
C PHE A 612 -16.86 -30.91 20.86
N TYR A 613 -17.27 -30.32 21.97
CA TYR A 613 -16.43 -29.59 22.90
C TYR A 613 -16.80 -30.00 24.32
N GLN A 614 -15.81 -30.33 25.14
CA GLN A 614 -16.01 -30.66 26.54
C GLN A 614 -14.84 -30.17 27.40
N PRO A 615 -15.08 -29.32 28.42
CA PRO A 615 -14.06 -29.03 29.42
C PRO A 615 -13.77 -30.30 30.23
N ARG A 616 -12.50 -30.70 30.29
CA ARG A 616 -12.05 -31.82 31.14
C ARG A 616 -11.76 -31.36 32.56
N ASN A 617 -11.21 -30.15 32.69
CA ASN A 617 -10.98 -29.43 33.94
C ASN A 617 -10.83 -27.92 33.64
N LYS A 618 -10.63 -27.09 34.67
CA LYS A 618 -10.48 -25.62 34.55
C LYS A 618 -9.31 -25.14 33.66
N GLN A 619 -8.45 -26.04 33.19
CA GLN A 619 -7.25 -25.73 32.42
C GLN A 619 -7.13 -26.53 31.11
N SER A 620 -8.06 -27.45 30.81
CA SER A 620 -7.96 -28.32 29.62
C SER A 620 -9.33 -28.65 29.04
N HIS A 621 -9.42 -28.56 27.72
CA HIS A 621 -10.65 -28.64 26.94
C HIS A 621 -10.46 -29.62 25.80
N TYR A 622 -11.33 -30.61 25.70
CA TYR A 622 -11.35 -31.56 24.60
C TYR A 622 -12.22 -31.03 23.47
N VAL A 623 -11.73 -31.15 22.23
CA VAL A 623 -12.40 -30.69 21.01
C VAL A 623 -12.26 -31.76 19.94
N THR A 624 -13.37 -32.15 19.32
CA THR A 624 -13.37 -32.91 18.07
C THR A 624 -14.16 -32.20 17.00
N ALA A 625 -13.72 -32.34 15.75
CA ALA A 625 -14.42 -31.82 14.60
C ALA A 625 -14.25 -32.75 13.39
N ASP A 626 -15.38 -33.14 12.79
CA ASP A 626 -15.44 -33.90 11.54
C ASP A 626 -15.94 -32.98 10.42
N PHE A 627 -15.05 -32.67 9.48
CA PHE A 627 -15.36 -31.87 8.30
C PHE A 627 -15.63 -32.79 7.12
N SER A 628 -16.77 -32.58 6.47
CA SER A 628 -17.21 -33.32 5.30
C SER A 628 -17.38 -32.41 4.08
N TYR A 629 -16.98 -32.92 2.91
CA TYR A 629 -17.12 -32.26 1.62
C TYR A 629 -17.93 -33.16 0.69
N ASN A 630 -19.03 -32.64 0.12
CA ASN A 630 -19.94 -33.35 -0.77
C ASN A 630 -20.40 -34.72 -0.22
N GLY A 631 -20.64 -34.79 1.10
CA GLY A 631 -21.11 -36.00 1.79
C GLY A 631 -20.03 -36.97 2.28
N ASN A 632 -18.74 -36.73 1.96
CA ASN A 632 -17.62 -37.56 2.41
C ASN A 632 -16.81 -36.85 3.49
N THR A 633 -16.43 -37.55 4.57
CA THR A 633 -15.54 -37.00 5.60
C THR A 633 -14.15 -36.76 5.03
N ALA A 634 -13.75 -35.49 4.93
CA ALA A 634 -12.50 -35.06 4.30
C ALA A 634 -11.39 -34.77 5.33
N LEU A 635 -11.76 -34.36 6.54
CA LEU A 635 -10.84 -34.05 7.63
C LEU A 635 -11.46 -34.40 8.99
N ARG A 636 -10.67 -35.01 9.85
CA ARG A 636 -11.00 -35.23 11.27
C ARG A 636 -9.94 -34.56 12.14
N PHE A 637 -10.40 -33.78 13.11
CA PHE A 637 -9.60 -33.14 14.15
C PHE A 637 -10.01 -33.73 15.50
N ASP A 638 -9.04 -34.16 16.30
CA ASP A 638 -9.24 -34.63 17.67
C ASP A 638 -8.14 -34.02 18.53
N GLY A 639 -8.48 -33.24 19.56
CA GLY A 639 -7.45 -32.56 20.34
C GLY A 639 -7.87 -32.05 21.70
N ILE A 640 -6.85 -31.74 22.50
CA ILE A 640 -6.94 -31.16 23.83
C ILE A 640 -6.26 -29.79 23.80
N TYR A 641 -7.04 -28.76 24.10
CA TYR A 641 -6.57 -27.39 24.26
C TYR A 641 -6.39 -27.06 25.75
N ASN A 642 -5.17 -26.70 26.14
CA ASN A 642 -4.84 -26.32 27.50
C ASN A 642 -4.85 -24.79 27.65
N LEU A 643 -5.77 -24.27 28.47
CA LEU A 643 -5.83 -22.88 28.92
C LEU A 643 -4.68 -22.64 29.92
N GLY A 644 -3.47 -22.46 29.40
CA GLY A 644 -2.33 -22.08 30.21
C GLY A 644 -2.65 -20.81 31.00
N GLY A 645 -2.60 -20.87 32.33
CA GLY A 645 -2.91 -19.73 33.20
C GLY A 645 -1.93 -18.56 33.01
N VAL A 646 -0.83 -18.54 33.78
CA VAL A 646 0.25 -17.52 33.66
C VAL A 646 1.25 -17.87 32.53
N LYS A 647 1.15 -19.06 31.93
CA LYS A 647 1.96 -19.52 30.78
C LYS A 647 1.10 -19.58 29.53
N ALA A 648 1.72 -19.43 28.35
CA ALA A 648 1.04 -19.53 27.05
C ALA A 648 0.18 -20.80 26.94
N SER A 649 -1.01 -20.69 26.34
CA SER A 649 -1.87 -21.83 26.06
C SER A 649 -1.20 -22.79 25.08
N SER A 650 -1.55 -24.07 25.18
CA SER A 650 -0.98 -25.14 24.35
C SER A 650 -2.06 -26.03 23.77
N ILE A 651 -1.75 -26.71 22.67
CA ILE A 651 -2.64 -27.60 21.96
C ILE A 651 -1.93 -28.92 21.73
N GLN A 652 -2.63 -30.03 21.98
CA GLN A 652 -2.22 -31.37 21.57
C GLN A 652 -3.34 -31.94 20.71
N ALA A 653 -3.11 -32.23 19.43
CA ALA A 653 -4.15 -32.68 18.53
C ALA A 653 -3.64 -33.63 17.44
N ASP A 654 -4.49 -34.58 17.08
CA ASP A 654 -4.37 -35.46 15.93
C ASP A 654 -5.25 -34.92 14.79
N VAL A 655 -4.65 -34.68 13.62
CA VAL A 655 -5.35 -34.21 12.42
C VAL A 655 -5.20 -35.23 11.32
N LYS A 656 -6.32 -35.80 10.86
CA LYS A 656 -6.36 -36.79 9.79
C LYS A 656 -7.02 -36.24 8.55
N PHE A 657 -6.29 -36.24 7.43
CA PHE A 657 -6.80 -35.93 6.10
C PHE A 657 -7.19 -37.22 5.39
N ALA A 658 -8.44 -37.30 4.92
CA ALA A 658 -8.98 -38.42 4.16
C ALA A 658 -9.57 -37.90 2.85
N GLU A 659 -8.81 -38.03 1.76
CA GLU A 659 -9.16 -37.50 0.44
C GLU A 659 -9.56 -36.01 0.45
N PHE A 660 -8.86 -35.19 1.25
CA PHE A 660 -9.18 -33.77 1.37
C PHE A 660 -8.98 -33.04 0.04
N PRO A 661 -10.03 -32.46 -0.57
CA PRO A 661 -9.96 -31.97 -1.94
C PRO A 661 -9.33 -30.58 -2.04
N LEU A 662 -8.33 -30.45 -2.91
CA LEU A 662 -7.67 -29.17 -3.18
C LEU A 662 -8.57 -28.18 -3.93
N THR A 663 -9.64 -28.66 -4.56
CA THR A 663 -10.59 -27.85 -5.34
C THR A 663 -11.33 -26.82 -4.50
N ILE A 664 -11.42 -27.00 -3.18
CA ILE A 664 -12.04 -26.05 -2.24
C ILE A 664 -11.36 -24.66 -2.33
N ALA A 665 -10.07 -24.60 -2.64
CA ALA A 665 -9.34 -23.33 -2.74
C ALA A 665 -9.57 -22.58 -4.06
N ASN A 666 -10.07 -23.24 -5.12
CA ASN A 666 -10.14 -22.65 -6.47
C ASN A 666 -10.98 -21.37 -6.58
N PRO A 667 -12.15 -21.27 -5.92
CA PRO A 667 -12.94 -20.04 -5.98
C PRO A 667 -12.20 -18.83 -5.37
N ILE A 668 -11.41 -19.06 -4.32
CA ILE A 668 -10.63 -18.04 -3.61
C ILE A 668 -9.45 -17.54 -4.46
N LEU A 669 -8.86 -18.39 -5.30
CA LEU A 669 -7.71 -18.04 -6.13
C LEU A 669 -8.07 -17.08 -7.29
N GLY A 670 -9.33 -17.00 -7.72
CA GLY A 670 -9.78 -16.10 -8.80
C GLY A 670 -9.84 -16.72 -10.21
N ALA A 671 -10.57 -16.09 -11.15
CA ALA A 671 -10.98 -16.72 -12.43
C ALA A 671 -9.83 -16.96 -13.42
N GLY A 672 -8.81 -16.10 -13.37
CA GLY A 672 -7.61 -16.15 -14.21
C GLY A 672 -6.38 -16.74 -13.52
N ALA A 673 -6.54 -17.25 -12.28
CA ALA A 673 -5.45 -17.80 -11.49
C ALA A 673 -5.34 -19.32 -11.63
N THR A 674 -4.31 -19.87 -10.97
CA THR A 674 -4.03 -21.30 -10.91
C THR A 674 -5.23 -22.08 -10.36
N ARG A 675 -5.66 -23.12 -11.08
CA ARG A 675 -6.69 -24.08 -10.63
C ARG A 675 -6.03 -25.32 -10.05
N LEU A 676 -6.27 -25.60 -8.79
CA LEU A 676 -5.81 -26.79 -8.08
C LEU A 676 -6.78 -27.96 -8.27
N PHE A 677 -6.26 -29.18 -8.32
CA PHE A 677 -7.03 -30.42 -8.39
C PHE A 677 -6.31 -31.53 -7.63
N GLY A 678 -7.02 -32.63 -7.39
CA GLY A 678 -6.55 -33.78 -6.59
C GLY A 678 -6.84 -33.64 -5.10
N THR A 679 -6.32 -34.58 -4.31
CA THR A 679 -6.62 -34.68 -2.88
C THR A 679 -5.36 -34.81 -2.02
N ILE A 680 -5.47 -34.44 -0.75
CA ILE A 680 -4.46 -34.63 0.29
C ILE A 680 -4.89 -35.78 1.20
N ASN A 681 -3.95 -36.65 1.53
CA ASN A 681 -4.13 -37.70 2.53
C ASN A 681 -2.96 -37.68 3.51
N GLY A 682 -3.18 -38.08 4.75
CA GLY A 682 -2.12 -38.17 5.75
C GLY A 682 -2.58 -37.84 7.16
N ASN A 683 -1.65 -37.98 8.09
CA ASN A 683 -1.87 -37.71 9.50
C ASN A 683 -0.84 -36.69 9.97
N LEU A 684 -1.29 -35.70 10.72
CA LEU A 684 -0.44 -34.71 11.37
C LEU A 684 -0.72 -34.71 12.88
N ASP A 685 0.35 -34.74 13.65
CA ASP A 685 0.36 -34.53 15.08
C ASP A 685 0.71 -33.06 15.36
N VAL A 686 -0.07 -32.40 16.21
CA VAL A 686 0.13 -31.01 16.61
C VAL A 686 0.36 -30.98 18.12
N ASP A 687 1.48 -30.42 18.57
CA ASP A 687 1.80 -30.28 20.00
C ASP A 687 2.38 -28.89 20.32
N GLY A 688 2.35 -28.46 21.58
CA GLY A 688 3.02 -27.26 22.06
C GLY A 688 2.16 -25.98 22.06
N PRO A 689 2.78 -24.80 22.25
CA PRO A 689 2.06 -23.53 22.41
C PRO A 689 1.22 -23.15 21.18
N THR A 690 0.03 -22.58 21.36
CA THR A 690 -0.85 -22.18 20.24
C THR A 690 -0.27 -21.06 19.38
N ASP A 691 0.64 -20.24 19.90
CA ASP A 691 1.35 -19.23 19.10
C ASP A 691 2.45 -19.83 18.21
N LYS A 692 2.95 -21.03 18.55
CA LYS A 692 4.04 -21.74 17.87
C LYS A 692 3.84 -23.26 18.00
N PRO A 693 2.78 -23.82 17.40
CA PRO A 693 2.56 -25.26 17.47
C PRO A 693 3.72 -25.97 16.76
N ALA A 694 4.14 -27.10 17.30
CA ALA A 694 5.04 -28.06 16.67
C ALA A 694 4.18 -29.08 15.93
N ILE A 695 4.19 -29.01 14.60
CA ILE A 695 3.46 -29.92 13.72
C ILE A 695 4.43 -30.98 13.20
N GLY A 696 4.11 -32.25 13.43
CA GLY A 696 4.83 -33.41 12.91
C GLY A 696 3.90 -34.30 12.08
N GLY A 697 4.47 -35.14 11.22
CA GLY A 697 3.71 -36.15 10.47
C GLY A 697 4.01 -36.14 8.98
N GLU A 698 3.16 -36.81 8.22
CA GLU A 698 3.35 -37.00 6.77
C GLU A 698 2.03 -36.79 6.04
N VAL A 699 2.10 -36.04 4.94
CA VAL A 699 1.00 -35.87 4.00
C VAL A 699 1.47 -36.22 2.60
N PHE A 700 0.62 -36.88 1.83
CA PHE A 700 0.88 -37.18 0.44
C PHE A 700 -0.28 -36.72 -0.44
N PHE A 701 0.09 -36.38 -1.66
CA PHE A 701 -0.81 -35.81 -2.64
C PHE A 701 -1.25 -36.89 -3.62
N SER A 702 -2.56 -37.09 -3.75
CA SER A 702 -3.16 -38.09 -4.64
C SER A 702 -3.68 -37.41 -5.89
N SER A 703 -3.01 -37.67 -7.03
CA SER A 703 -3.32 -37.06 -8.33
C SER A 703 -3.41 -35.53 -8.28
N ALA A 704 -2.60 -34.90 -7.44
CA ALA A 704 -2.66 -33.46 -7.24
C ALA A 704 -1.87 -32.68 -8.28
N GLY A 705 -2.33 -31.47 -8.54
CA GLY A 705 -1.66 -30.55 -9.43
C GLY A 705 -2.34 -29.21 -9.53
N ALA A 706 -1.77 -28.38 -10.38
CA ALA A 706 -2.09 -26.99 -10.57
C ALA A 706 -2.10 -26.67 -12.07
N HIS A 707 -3.25 -26.29 -12.62
CA HIS A 707 -3.35 -25.77 -13.97
C HIS A 707 -3.19 -24.25 -13.94
N VAL A 708 -2.19 -23.71 -14.63
CA VAL A 708 -1.92 -22.26 -14.70
C VAL A 708 -2.38 -21.75 -16.07
N PRO A 709 -3.57 -21.13 -16.18
CA PRO A 709 -4.16 -20.78 -17.48
C PRO A 709 -3.27 -19.85 -18.30
N GLN A 710 -2.66 -18.85 -17.66
CA GLN A 710 -1.74 -17.86 -18.27
C GLN A 710 -0.50 -18.50 -18.91
N LEU A 711 -0.09 -19.68 -18.44
CA LEU A 711 1.04 -20.42 -18.98
C LEU A 711 0.60 -21.56 -19.91
N GLY A 712 -0.70 -21.82 -20.02
CA GLY A 712 -1.24 -22.99 -20.72
C GLY A 712 -0.71 -24.33 -20.19
N THR A 713 -0.15 -24.36 -18.97
CA THR A 713 0.64 -25.49 -18.45
C THR A 713 -0.01 -26.06 -17.20
N THR A 714 -0.03 -27.39 -17.10
CA THR A 714 -0.48 -28.10 -15.89
C THR A 714 0.72 -28.72 -15.18
N ILE A 715 0.91 -28.37 -13.92
CA ILE A 715 1.98 -28.87 -13.05
C ILE A 715 1.39 -29.95 -12.15
N TYR A 716 1.95 -31.15 -12.18
CA TYR A 716 1.59 -32.28 -11.35
C TYR A 716 2.61 -32.46 -10.24
N THR A 717 2.15 -32.82 -9.06
CA THR A 717 3.02 -33.22 -7.95
C THR A 717 3.31 -34.72 -8.03
N ASP A 718 4.43 -35.14 -7.46
CA ASP A 718 4.68 -36.56 -7.21
C ASP A 718 3.79 -37.09 -6.08
N SER A 719 3.64 -38.42 -5.97
CA SER A 719 2.91 -39.07 -4.86
C SER A 719 3.80 -39.34 -3.64
N THR A 720 5.00 -38.77 -3.63
CA THR A 720 5.95 -38.89 -2.50
C THR A 720 5.39 -38.14 -1.28
N ALA A 721 5.53 -38.72 -0.08
CA ALA A 721 5.09 -38.09 1.16
C ALA A 721 5.96 -36.86 1.48
N LEU A 722 5.32 -35.76 1.84
CA LEU A 722 5.94 -34.55 2.36
C LEU A 722 5.98 -34.63 3.89
N ARG A 723 7.21 -34.61 4.43
CA ARG A 723 7.45 -34.70 5.86
C ARG A 723 7.29 -33.35 6.53
N PHE A 724 6.50 -33.34 7.60
CA PHE A 724 6.38 -32.25 8.56
C PHE A 724 7.14 -32.64 9.82
N ASP A 725 8.06 -31.78 10.26
CA ASP A 725 8.79 -31.98 11.50
C ASP A 725 8.98 -30.62 12.20
N HIS A 726 8.46 -30.50 13.43
CA HIS A 726 8.43 -29.27 14.22
C HIS A 726 7.99 -28.03 13.40
N SER A 727 6.87 -28.13 12.68
CA SER A 727 6.33 -27.07 11.82
C SER A 727 7.23 -26.63 10.67
N THR A 728 8.16 -27.50 10.29
CA THR A 728 9.01 -27.34 9.11
C THR A 728 8.63 -28.41 8.09
N ILE A 729 8.27 -27.95 6.88
CA ILE A 729 8.02 -28.80 5.73
C ILE A 729 9.36 -29.08 5.05
N PHE A 730 9.70 -30.35 4.87
CA PHE A 730 10.93 -30.77 4.21
C PHE A 730 10.64 -31.25 2.79
N PHE A 731 11.37 -30.68 1.83
CA PHE A 731 11.38 -31.11 0.44
C PHE A 731 12.68 -31.89 0.21
N ASP A 732 12.56 -33.22 0.19
CA ASP A 732 13.68 -34.13 -0.07
C ASP A 732 13.66 -34.52 -1.56
N ASN A 733 14.24 -33.69 -2.42
CA ASN A 733 14.25 -33.82 -3.88
C ASN A 733 12.83 -34.03 -4.45
N TYR A 734 11.89 -33.21 -3.98
CA TYR A 734 10.49 -33.31 -4.35
C TYR A 734 10.28 -32.89 -5.80
N LYS A 735 9.58 -33.71 -6.59
CA LYS A 735 9.49 -33.55 -8.05
C LYS A 735 8.14 -33.02 -8.47
N PHE A 736 8.18 -32.02 -9.34
CA PHE A 736 7.04 -31.51 -10.08
C PHE A 736 7.21 -31.81 -11.56
N TYR A 737 6.13 -32.23 -12.21
CA TYR A 737 6.12 -32.58 -13.63
C TYR A 737 5.18 -31.66 -14.39
N THR A 738 5.50 -31.33 -15.63
CA THR A 738 4.56 -30.62 -16.50
C THR A 738 3.86 -31.59 -17.46
N ASP A 739 2.69 -31.19 -17.95
CA ASP A 739 1.94 -31.91 -18.97
C ASP A 739 2.77 -32.22 -20.22
N ALA A 740 3.65 -31.30 -20.62
CA ALA A 740 4.52 -31.44 -21.78
C ALA A 740 5.68 -32.45 -21.61
N ASN A 741 6.23 -32.61 -20.40
CA ASN A 741 7.38 -33.47 -20.18
C ASN A 741 7.36 -34.15 -18.80
N ARG A 742 6.96 -35.42 -18.79
CA ARG A 742 6.95 -36.26 -17.57
C ARG A 742 8.30 -36.91 -17.24
N ARG A 743 9.34 -36.71 -18.05
CA ARG A 743 10.66 -37.35 -17.86
C ARG A 743 11.67 -36.45 -17.16
N GLU A 744 11.54 -35.13 -17.32
CA GLU A 744 12.47 -34.14 -16.76
C GLU A 744 11.73 -33.28 -15.73
N PRO A 745 11.71 -33.69 -14.44
CA PRO A 745 11.00 -32.95 -13.40
C PRO A 745 11.74 -31.66 -13.02
N LEU A 746 10.98 -30.73 -12.48
CA LEU A 746 11.50 -29.68 -11.62
C LEU A 746 11.66 -30.27 -10.21
N SER A 747 12.88 -30.30 -9.70
CA SER A 747 13.20 -30.78 -8.36
C SER A 747 13.32 -29.61 -7.38
N VAL A 748 12.69 -29.74 -6.22
CA VAL A 748 12.80 -28.82 -5.09
C VAL A 748 13.44 -29.54 -3.92
N ASP A 749 14.53 -28.97 -3.41
CA ASP A 749 15.26 -29.45 -2.24
C ASP A 749 15.29 -28.36 -1.17
N GLY A 750 15.11 -28.73 0.10
CA GLY A 750 15.28 -27.81 1.23
C GLY A 750 14.08 -27.81 2.17
N TYR A 751 13.80 -26.67 2.80
CA TYR A 751 12.74 -26.61 3.80
C TYR A 751 12.00 -25.27 3.84
N PHE A 752 10.79 -25.34 4.40
CA PHE A 752 9.92 -24.20 4.66
C PHE A 752 9.37 -24.26 6.08
N ARG A 753 9.62 -23.23 6.90
CA ARG A 753 9.15 -23.18 8.29
C ARG A 753 7.89 -22.33 8.42
N LEU A 754 6.81 -22.93 8.93
CA LEU A 754 5.49 -22.31 9.06
C LEU A 754 5.42 -21.31 10.24
N PHE A 755 5.96 -21.67 11.40
CA PHE A 755 5.84 -20.90 12.66
C PHE A 755 7.20 -20.60 13.33
N GLY A 756 7.28 -19.61 14.23
CA GLY A 756 8.48 -19.30 15.03
C GLY A 756 9.14 -17.92 14.81
N LYS A 757 10.33 -17.68 15.40
CA LYS A 757 11.06 -16.40 15.31
C LYS A 757 11.72 -16.12 13.94
N PRO A 758 11.76 -17.11 13.02
CA PRO A 758 11.73 -16.82 11.60
C PRO A 758 10.56 -17.59 10.97
N ALA A 759 9.33 -17.34 11.41
CA ALA A 759 8.13 -17.86 10.76
C ALA A 759 8.15 -17.44 9.29
N MET A 760 7.64 -18.29 8.41
CA MET A 760 7.68 -18.08 6.97
C MET A 760 9.12 -17.93 6.44
N TYR A 761 10.08 -18.64 7.02
CA TYR A 761 11.46 -18.69 6.52
C TYR A 761 11.68 -19.91 5.65
N THR A 762 12.44 -19.73 4.57
CA THR A 762 12.70 -20.76 3.59
C THR A 762 14.19 -20.81 3.22
N ASP A 763 14.68 -22.01 2.93
CA ASP A 763 15.93 -22.26 2.21
C ASP A 763 15.63 -23.37 1.21
N LEU A 764 15.27 -22.97 -0.01
CA LEU A 764 14.91 -23.88 -1.09
C LEU A 764 15.89 -23.74 -2.24
N ARG A 765 16.22 -24.87 -2.83
CA ARG A 765 16.92 -24.96 -4.11
C ARG A 765 16.00 -25.57 -5.13
N ILE A 766 15.79 -24.86 -6.22
CA ILE A 766 14.93 -25.28 -7.32
C ILE A 766 15.84 -25.56 -8.52
N LYS A 767 15.77 -26.77 -9.05
CA LYS A 767 16.49 -27.15 -10.28
C LYS A 767 15.52 -27.70 -11.29
N ALA A 768 15.70 -27.30 -12.54
CA ALA A 768 15.03 -27.93 -13.66
C ALA A 768 15.94 -27.93 -14.88
N ASN A 769 15.89 -29.00 -15.66
CA ASN A 769 16.62 -29.10 -16.93
C ASN A 769 15.61 -29.30 -18.04
N ASN A 770 15.61 -28.43 -19.04
CA ASN A 770 14.73 -28.55 -20.23
C ASN A 770 13.23 -28.64 -19.88
N LEU A 771 12.80 -27.82 -18.92
CA LEU A 771 11.42 -27.70 -18.49
C LEU A 771 10.64 -26.83 -19.49
N GLN A 772 9.53 -27.36 -20.01
CA GLN A 772 8.55 -26.54 -20.72
C GLN A 772 7.60 -25.90 -19.71
N ILE A 773 7.68 -24.58 -19.54
CA ILE A 773 6.89 -23.82 -18.56
C ILE A 773 5.74 -23.02 -19.20
N VAL A 774 5.81 -22.77 -20.52
CA VAL A 774 4.71 -22.19 -21.30
C VAL A 774 4.34 -23.16 -22.42
N ASN A 775 3.05 -23.42 -22.56
CA ASN A 775 2.48 -24.25 -23.61
C ASN A 775 1.09 -23.72 -24.02
N SER A 776 1.04 -22.51 -24.56
CA SER A 776 -0.21 -21.94 -25.08
C SER A 776 -0.20 -21.95 -26.60
N LYS A 777 -1.24 -22.50 -27.23
CA LYS A 777 -1.34 -22.58 -28.70
C LYS A 777 -1.70 -21.25 -29.33
N GLU A 778 -2.52 -20.45 -28.66
CA GLU A 778 -3.07 -19.18 -29.16
C GLU A 778 -3.18 -18.18 -28.00
N ALA A 779 -3.14 -16.90 -28.35
CA ALA A 779 -3.42 -15.79 -27.43
C ALA A 779 -4.87 -15.84 -26.93
N LYS A 780 -5.09 -15.94 -25.63
CA LYS A 780 -6.41 -15.74 -25.01
C LYS A 780 -6.51 -14.34 -24.42
N GLU A 781 -7.74 -13.90 -24.19
CA GLU A 781 -8.02 -12.61 -23.56
C GLU A 781 -7.39 -12.55 -22.15
N GLY A 782 -6.46 -11.61 -21.95
CA GLY A 782 -5.69 -11.46 -20.70
C GLY A 782 -4.33 -12.17 -20.67
N ASP A 783 -3.95 -12.92 -21.71
CA ASP A 783 -2.61 -13.50 -21.82
C ASP A 783 -1.58 -12.42 -22.18
N LEU A 784 -0.46 -12.38 -21.46
CA LEU A 784 0.69 -11.53 -21.81
C LEU A 784 1.68 -12.26 -22.73
N LEU A 785 1.68 -13.59 -22.71
CA LEU A 785 2.65 -14.44 -23.38
C LEU A 785 1.96 -15.72 -23.87
N TYR A 786 2.17 -16.10 -25.13
CA TYR A 786 1.71 -17.38 -25.67
C TYR A 786 2.80 -18.07 -26.49
N GLY A 787 2.61 -19.34 -26.84
CA GLY A 787 3.60 -20.18 -27.52
C GLY A 787 4.23 -21.23 -26.60
N LYS A 788 5.47 -21.64 -26.91
CA LYS A 788 6.24 -22.66 -26.18
C LYS A 788 7.51 -22.06 -25.61
N LEU A 789 7.70 -22.17 -24.30
CA LEU A 789 8.92 -21.71 -23.62
C LEU A 789 9.59 -22.86 -22.87
N PHE A 790 10.84 -23.12 -23.22
CA PHE A 790 11.69 -24.13 -22.60
C PHE A 790 12.83 -23.47 -21.85
N MET A 791 13.02 -23.86 -20.58
CA MET A 791 14.08 -23.32 -19.74
C MET A 791 14.81 -24.38 -18.92
N SER A 792 16.06 -24.12 -18.60
CA SER A 792 16.78 -24.79 -17.50
C SER A 792 17.08 -23.76 -16.41
N THR A 793 17.07 -24.18 -15.14
CA THR A 793 17.23 -23.25 -14.03
C THR A 793 17.91 -23.90 -12.83
N ASP A 794 18.69 -23.12 -12.09
CA ASP A 794 19.22 -23.44 -10.76
C ASP A 794 19.06 -22.19 -9.88
N LEU A 795 18.00 -22.20 -9.07
CA LEU A 795 17.61 -21.08 -8.22
C LEU A 795 17.78 -21.45 -6.75
N SER A 796 18.22 -20.48 -5.96
CA SER A 796 18.20 -20.51 -4.50
C SER A 796 17.27 -19.43 -3.98
N LEU A 797 16.31 -19.85 -3.17
CA LEU A 797 15.34 -18.99 -2.49
C LEU A 797 15.64 -19.08 -0.99
N LYS A 798 16.10 -17.98 -0.40
CA LYS A 798 16.51 -17.93 1.01
C LYS A 798 15.92 -16.74 1.73
N GLY A 799 15.51 -16.91 2.98
CA GLY A 799 15.04 -15.82 3.84
C GLY A 799 13.57 -15.95 4.22
N ALA A 800 13.05 -14.90 4.84
CA ALA A 800 11.62 -14.79 5.13
C ALA A 800 10.83 -14.46 3.85
N VAL A 801 9.60 -14.94 3.73
CA VAL A 801 8.75 -14.73 2.54
C VAL A 801 8.54 -13.23 2.24
N ASP A 802 8.52 -12.37 3.26
CA ASP A 802 8.40 -10.91 3.09
C ASP A 802 9.69 -10.21 2.65
N LYS A 803 10.85 -10.88 2.75
CA LYS A 803 12.20 -10.39 2.41
C LYS A 803 13.02 -11.46 1.70
N LEU A 804 12.39 -12.13 0.74
CA LEU A 804 12.95 -13.31 0.12
C LEU A 804 14.11 -12.94 -0.81
N LYS A 805 15.26 -13.59 -0.62
CA LYS A 805 16.42 -13.48 -1.49
C LYS A 805 16.37 -14.59 -2.54
N ILE A 806 16.20 -14.20 -3.79
CA ILE A 806 16.20 -15.08 -4.95
C ILE A 806 17.49 -14.86 -5.72
N ARG A 807 18.27 -15.92 -5.91
CA ARG A 807 19.54 -15.91 -6.64
C ARG A 807 19.58 -17.10 -7.58
N GLY A 808 20.11 -16.93 -8.77
CA GLY A 808 20.33 -18.09 -9.63
C GLY A 808 20.55 -17.77 -11.09
N LYS A 809 20.48 -18.82 -11.90
CA LYS A 809 20.62 -18.76 -13.35
C LYS A 809 19.39 -19.35 -14.02
N VAL A 810 18.91 -18.69 -15.06
CA VAL A 810 17.85 -19.18 -15.95
C VAL A 810 18.39 -19.21 -17.37
N ASP A 811 18.36 -20.38 -18.00
CA ASP A 811 18.76 -20.61 -19.38
C ASP A 811 17.50 -20.82 -20.24
N VAL A 812 17.19 -19.89 -21.15
CA VAL A 812 16.11 -20.05 -22.15
C VAL A 812 16.67 -20.79 -23.36
N LEU A 813 16.08 -21.95 -23.65
CA LEU A 813 16.61 -22.92 -24.60
C LEU A 813 16.13 -22.67 -26.03
N GLY A 814 16.97 -23.01 -27.02
CA GLY A 814 16.75 -22.75 -28.46
C GLY A 814 15.60 -23.50 -29.15
N ASN A 815 14.77 -24.24 -28.42
CA ASN A 815 13.46 -24.77 -28.83
C ASN A 815 12.28 -23.89 -28.37
N THR A 816 12.58 -22.75 -27.74
CA THR A 816 11.60 -21.73 -27.36
C THR A 816 11.12 -20.96 -28.59
N ASN A 817 9.80 -20.88 -28.73
CA ASN A 817 9.09 -20.04 -29.68
C ASN A 817 7.89 -19.43 -28.95
N CYS A 818 8.05 -18.20 -28.46
CA CYS A 818 7.04 -17.52 -27.65
C CYS A 818 6.78 -16.12 -28.18
N THR A 819 5.53 -15.67 -28.09
CA THR A 819 5.10 -14.34 -28.53
C THR A 819 4.53 -13.57 -27.35
N TYR A 820 5.07 -12.39 -27.09
CA TYR A 820 4.56 -11.44 -26.12
C TYR A 820 3.47 -10.57 -26.75
N ILE A 821 2.35 -10.38 -26.05
CA ILE A 821 1.28 -9.49 -26.49
C ILE A 821 1.48 -8.15 -25.81
N TYR A 822 1.69 -7.10 -26.60
CA TYR A 822 1.72 -5.75 -26.10
C TYR A 822 0.29 -5.34 -25.72
N THR A 823 -0.07 -5.54 -24.45
CA THR A 823 -1.32 -5.04 -23.88
C THR A 823 -1.05 -3.65 -23.31
N ASP A 824 -1.66 -2.61 -23.88
CA ASP A 824 -1.61 -1.25 -23.33
C ASP A 824 -2.03 -1.27 -21.83
N SER A 825 -1.06 -1.09 -20.93
CA SER A 825 -1.29 -0.46 -19.63
C SER A 825 -1.03 1.04 -19.84
N PRO A 826 -1.88 1.94 -19.30
CA PRO A 826 -2.29 3.18 -19.96
C PRO A 826 -1.15 4.18 -20.06
N LEU A 827 -0.30 4.00 -21.05
CA LEU A 827 0.26 5.13 -21.77
C LEU A 827 -0.96 5.77 -22.42
N LYS A 828 -1.50 6.80 -21.75
CA LYS A 828 -2.28 7.83 -22.42
C LYS A 828 -1.64 8.02 -23.79
N PRO A 829 -2.40 8.00 -24.89
CA PRO A 829 -1.90 8.47 -26.17
C PRO A 829 -1.57 9.94 -25.98
N LYS A 830 -0.38 10.23 -25.44
CA LYS A 830 0.17 11.57 -25.44
C LYS A 830 0.77 11.69 -26.81
N ASP A 831 -0.13 11.97 -27.75
CA ASP A 831 0.09 12.91 -28.83
C ASP A 831 1.56 13.14 -29.16
N ARG A 832 2.13 12.21 -29.93
CA ARG A 832 3.33 12.53 -30.70
C ARG A 832 2.98 13.29 -31.99
N MET A 833 1.72 13.67 -32.19
CA MET A 833 1.24 14.54 -33.27
C MET A 833 0.05 15.45 -32.86
N ALA A 834 0.09 16.11 -31.70
CA ALA A 834 -0.83 17.24 -31.43
C ALA A 834 -0.11 18.41 -30.76
N GLY A 835 0.24 19.40 -31.58
CA GLY A 835 0.58 20.75 -31.12
C GLY A 835 -0.64 21.67 -31.07
N LEU A 836 -1.86 21.14 -30.90
CA LEU A 836 -3.11 21.91 -31.00
C LEU A 836 -4.14 21.41 -29.97
N VAL A 837 -4.15 22.10 -28.83
CA VAL A 837 -5.22 22.14 -27.80
C VAL A 837 -5.43 20.86 -26.97
N ASP A 838 -4.94 20.88 -25.72
CA ASP A 838 -5.42 20.00 -24.65
C ASP A 838 -6.85 20.42 -24.26
N PHE A 839 -7.83 19.53 -24.47
CA PHE A 839 -9.15 19.70 -23.87
C PHE A 839 -9.07 19.28 -22.40
N VAL A 840 -8.95 20.27 -21.52
CA VAL A 840 -9.13 20.10 -20.08
C VAL A 840 -10.64 20.16 -19.79
N ASP A 841 -11.19 19.12 -19.18
CA ASP A 841 -12.53 19.21 -18.59
C ASP A 841 -12.43 20.11 -17.34
N PHE A 842 -12.96 21.33 -17.45
CA PHE A 842 -12.90 22.37 -16.41
C PHE A 842 -13.88 22.16 -15.25
N SER A 843 -14.58 21.02 -15.18
CA SER A 843 -15.55 20.74 -14.13
C SER A 843 -14.94 20.31 -12.79
N ASP A 844 -13.63 19.99 -12.75
CA ASP A 844 -12.93 19.55 -11.54
C ASP A 844 -11.78 20.49 -11.18
N SER A 845 -12.08 21.54 -10.40
CA SER A 845 -11.12 22.52 -9.90
C SER A 845 -10.26 22.01 -8.72
N LEU A 846 -10.32 20.73 -8.39
CA LEU A 846 -9.56 20.11 -7.28
C LEU A 846 -8.53 19.07 -7.74
N TYR A 847 -8.25 19.00 -9.04
CA TYR A 847 -7.28 18.07 -9.60
C TYR A 847 -5.83 18.49 -9.25
N ARG A 848 -5.30 18.01 -8.10
CA ARG A 848 -3.84 17.85 -7.97
C ARG A 848 -3.43 16.67 -8.85
N PRO A 849 -2.33 16.75 -9.64
CA PRO A 849 -1.79 15.58 -10.31
C PRO A 849 -1.61 14.49 -9.26
N LYS A 850 -2.30 13.36 -9.47
CA LYS A 850 -2.16 12.15 -8.67
C LYS A 850 -0.65 11.94 -8.47
N ALA A 851 -0.21 11.90 -7.21
CA ALA A 851 1.14 11.45 -6.87
C ALA A 851 1.46 10.24 -7.74
N GLU A 852 2.63 10.26 -8.38
CA GLU A 852 3.08 9.17 -9.24
C GLU A 852 2.70 7.86 -8.59
N MET A 853 2.02 7.00 -9.36
CA MET A 853 1.62 5.69 -8.87
C MET A 853 2.84 5.08 -8.18
N PRO A 854 2.74 4.60 -6.92
CA PRO A 854 3.84 3.84 -6.35
C PRO A 854 4.20 2.78 -7.38
N GLU A 855 5.48 2.75 -7.76
CA GLU A 855 6.02 1.77 -8.68
C GLU A 855 5.50 0.38 -8.29
N LEU A 856 5.23 -0.50 -9.27
CA LEU A 856 4.87 -1.89 -9.00
C LEU A 856 5.93 -2.52 -8.08
N SER A 857 5.72 -2.44 -6.77
CA SER A 857 6.58 -3.07 -5.78
C SER A 857 6.07 -4.49 -5.62
N LEU A 858 6.86 -5.45 -6.10
CA LEU A 858 6.65 -6.88 -5.86
C LEU A 858 6.92 -7.28 -4.38
N GLY A 859 6.75 -6.35 -3.44
CA GLY A 859 7.20 -6.48 -2.06
C GLY A 859 8.72 -6.26 -1.90
N ARG A 860 9.23 -6.44 -0.67
CA ARG A 860 10.65 -6.28 -0.29
C ARG A 860 11.52 -7.46 -0.77
N LEU A 861 11.27 -7.97 -1.97
CA LEU A 861 12.05 -9.06 -2.57
C LEU A 861 13.43 -8.57 -2.96
N ASP A 862 14.42 -9.46 -2.85
CA ASP A 862 15.77 -9.23 -3.33
C ASP A 862 16.08 -10.26 -4.41
N ILE A 863 16.00 -9.89 -5.68
CA ILE A 863 16.16 -10.79 -6.83
C ILE A 863 17.45 -10.44 -7.57
N LEU A 864 18.28 -11.44 -7.87
CA LEU A 864 19.39 -11.32 -8.80
C LEU A 864 19.47 -12.59 -9.64
N LEU A 865 19.16 -12.47 -10.93
CA LEU A 865 19.09 -13.58 -11.88
C LEU A 865 20.01 -13.33 -13.06
N ASN A 866 20.82 -14.33 -13.38
CA ASN A 866 21.56 -14.37 -14.64
C ASN A 866 20.72 -15.11 -15.67
N LEU A 867 20.27 -14.39 -16.69
CA LEU A 867 19.46 -14.90 -17.77
C LEU A 867 20.37 -15.13 -18.98
N HIS A 868 20.40 -16.35 -19.48
CA HIS A 868 21.07 -16.69 -20.73
C HIS A 868 20.00 -17.12 -21.73
N ILE A 869 20.01 -16.53 -22.92
CA ILE A 869 19.04 -16.82 -23.98
C ILE A 869 19.81 -17.38 -25.17
N ASP A 870 19.52 -18.62 -25.55
CA ASP A 870 20.15 -19.29 -26.69
C ASP A 870 19.92 -18.48 -27.99
N PRO A 871 20.90 -18.36 -28.90
CA PRO A 871 20.75 -17.60 -30.16
C PRO A 871 19.65 -18.10 -31.10
N ALA A 872 19.20 -19.34 -30.91
CA ALA A 872 18.14 -19.96 -31.71
C ALA A 872 16.72 -19.72 -31.17
N VAL A 873 16.57 -19.00 -30.04
CA VAL A 873 15.27 -18.66 -29.46
C VAL A 873 14.52 -17.72 -30.40
N GLN A 874 13.25 -18.06 -30.66
CA GLN A 874 12.33 -17.24 -31.43
C GLN A 874 11.41 -16.48 -30.46
N VAL A 875 11.45 -15.15 -30.53
CA VAL A 875 10.60 -14.26 -29.73
C VAL A 875 9.75 -13.41 -30.66
N GLY A 876 8.42 -13.54 -30.54
CA GLY A 876 7.44 -12.66 -31.16
C GLY A 876 7.04 -11.52 -30.23
N VAL A 877 6.63 -10.40 -30.80
CA VAL A 877 5.94 -9.29 -30.13
C VAL A 877 4.76 -8.88 -30.99
N ASP A 878 3.55 -9.00 -30.46
CA ASP A 878 2.33 -8.53 -31.09
C ASP A 878 2.05 -7.11 -30.64
N LEU A 879 2.05 -6.17 -31.58
CA LEU A 879 1.84 -4.75 -31.30
C LEU A 879 0.36 -4.40 -31.14
N GLN A 880 -0.53 -5.25 -31.66
CA GLN A 880 -1.97 -5.13 -31.53
C GLN A 880 -2.58 -6.52 -31.35
N ALA A 881 -3.63 -6.62 -30.54
CA ALA A 881 -4.40 -7.86 -30.38
C ALA A 881 -4.92 -8.34 -31.75
N GLY A 882 -4.68 -9.62 -32.09
CA GLY A 882 -5.09 -10.24 -33.36
C GLY A 882 -3.98 -10.46 -34.39
N HIS A 883 -2.70 -10.31 -34.01
CA HIS A 883 -1.53 -10.62 -34.86
C HIS A 883 -1.50 -9.82 -36.19
N SER A 884 -2.21 -8.68 -36.25
CA SER A 884 -2.26 -7.82 -37.43
C SER A 884 -0.96 -7.06 -37.63
N ASP A 885 -0.33 -6.60 -36.55
CA ASP A 885 1.00 -5.99 -36.54
C ASP A 885 1.87 -6.75 -35.53
N TYR A 886 3.00 -7.27 -36.00
CA TYR A 886 3.87 -8.13 -35.19
C TYR A 886 5.35 -7.97 -35.56
N VAL A 887 6.21 -8.32 -34.62
CA VAL A 887 7.66 -8.41 -34.82
C VAL A 887 8.12 -9.78 -34.33
N GLN A 888 8.66 -10.59 -35.22
CA GLN A 888 9.20 -11.90 -34.89
C GLN A 888 10.72 -11.89 -35.06
N LEU A 889 11.43 -12.21 -33.98
CA LEU A 889 12.87 -12.09 -33.88
C LEU A 889 13.48 -13.44 -33.55
N THR A 890 14.63 -13.75 -34.14
CA THR A 890 15.46 -14.88 -33.74
C THR A 890 16.77 -14.35 -33.18
N GLY A 891 17.05 -14.64 -31.91
CA GLY A 891 18.17 -14.03 -31.23
C GLY A 891 18.38 -14.52 -29.81
N GLY A 892 19.49 -14.10 -29.22
CA GLY A 892 19.92 -14.51 -27.90
C GLY A 892 20.89 -13.53 -27.29
N GLY A 893 21.24 -13.75 -26.03
CA GLY A 893 22.10 -12.85 -25.27
C GLY A 893 22.12 -13.18 -23.78
N ASP A 894 23.01 -12.51 -23.07
CA ASP A 894 23.15 -12.60 -21.62
C ASP A 894 22.63 -11.32 -20.98
N LEU A 895 21.73 -11.49 -20.01
CA LEU A 895 21.09 -10.40 -19.28
C LEU A 895 21.20 -10.68 -17.77
N THR A 896 21.44 -9.65 -16.98
CA THR A 896 21.35 -9.72 -15.53
C THR A 896 20.16 -8.90 -15.07
N PHE A 897 19.18 -9.57 -14.48
CA PHE A 897 18.02 -8.94 -13.85
C PHE A 897 18.28 -8.79 -12.36
N SER A 898 18.11 -7.57 -11.84
CA SER A 898 18.27 -7.22 -10.44
C SER A 898 17.06 -6.44 -9.95
N TYR A 899 16.51 -6.84 -8.82
CA TYR A 899 15.44 -6.12 -8.13
C TYR A 899 15.76 -6.10 -6.63
N PRO A 900 16.38 -5.03 -6.12
CA PRO A 900 16.70 -4.91 -4.70
C PRO A 900 15.45 -4.51 -3.88
N PRO A 901 15.38 -4.81 -2.56
CA PRO A 901 14.17 -4.65 -1.74
C PRO A 901 13.52 -3.27 -1.66
N TYR A 902 14.28 -2.21 -1.97
CA TYR A 902 13.86 -0.80 -1.91
C TYR A 902 14.40 0.00 -3.10
N GLY A 903 14.73 -0.67 -4.21
CA GLY A 903 15.26 0.01 -5.39
C GLY A 903 14.57 -0.45 -6.66
N GLU A 904 14.82 0.30 -7.72
CA GLU A 904 14.19 0.09 -9.01
C GLU A 904 14.57 -1.26 -9.64
N MET A 905 13.65 -1.83 -10.40
CA MET A 905 13.95 -2.97 -11.26
C MET A 905 15.01 -2.56 -12.29
N SER A 906 16.08 -3.35 -12.38
CA SER A 906 17.19 -3.12 -13.30
C SER A 906 17.46 -4.36 -14.14
N LEU A 907 17.62 -4.16 -15.44
CA LEU A 907 18.08 -5.15 -16.39
C LEU A 907 19.35 -4.60 -17.05
N THR A 908 20.41 -5.40 -17.11
CA THR A 908 21.66 -5.02 -17.77
C THR A 908 22.11 -6.12 -18.70
N GLY A 909 22.45 -5.77 -19.94
CA GLY A 909 22.94 -6.72 -20.94
C GLY A 909 22.43 -6.40 -22.33
N ARG A 910 22.70 -7.29 -23.29
CA ARG A 910 22.38 -7.08 -24.70
C ARG A 910 21.74 -8.33 -25.30
N TYR A 911 20.59 -8.14 -25.92
CA TYR A 911 19.91 -9.13 -26.74
C TYR A 911 20.27 -8.90 -28.22
N GLU A 912 20.95 -9.87 -28.82
CA GLU A 912 21.41 -9.82 -30.22
C GLU A 912 20.41 -10.55 -31.12
N ILE A 913 19.90 -9.88 -32.15
CA ILE A 913 18.94 -10.44 -33.12
C ILE A 913 19.73 -11.19 -34.20
N SER A 914 20.59 -12.13 -33.78
CA SER A 914 21.61 -12.78 -34.62
C SER A 914 21.05 -13.69 -35.73
N GLY A 915 19.80 -14.14 -35.59
CA GLY A 915 19.09 -14.92 -36.60
C GLY A 915 18.26 -14.08 -37.57
N GLY A 916 18.23 -12.75 -37.41
CA GLY A 916 17.31 -11.87 -38.14
C GLY A 916 15.87 -12.03 -37.65
N GLY A 917 14.92 -11.62 -38.48
CA GLY A 917 13.50 -11.69 -38.14
C GLY A 917 12.62 -11.07 -39.22
N THR A 918 11.33 -10.99 -38.93
CA THR A 918 10.32 -10.37 -39.79
C THR A 918 9.47 -9.43 -38.96
N ALA A 919 9.20 -8.24 -39.48
CA ALA A 919 8.30 -7.27 -38.86
C ALA A 919 7.19 -6.93 -39.85
N ARG A 920 5.94 -7.20 -39.47
CA ARG A 920 4.76 -6.77 -40.21
C ARG A 920 4.17 -5.56 -39.51
N TYR A 921 4.08 -4.44 -40.21
CA TYR A 921 3.57 -3.20 -39.63
C TYR A 921 2.66 -2.48 -40.61
N THR A 922 1.51 -2.03 -40.10
CA THR A 922 0.53 -1.26 -40.87
C THR A 922 0.85 0.22 -40.78
N LEU A 923 1.49 0.73 -41.82
CA LEU A 923 1.80 2.16 -41.93
C LEU A 923 0.54 2.93 -42.36
N PRO A 924 0.20 4.05 -41.70
CA PRO A 924 -0.87 4.94 -42.16
C PRO A 924 -0.64 5.35 -43.63
N VAL A 925 -1.69 5.30 -44.46
CA VAL A 925 -1.67 5.62 -45.92
C VAL A 925 -1.01 4.55 -46.82
N VAL A 926 -0.06 3.76 -46.31
CA VAL A 926 0.73 2.78 -47.10
C VAL A 926 0.18 1.34 -47.01
N GLY A 927 -0.55 1.03 -45.94
CA GLY A 927 -1.06 -0.32 -45.65
C GLY A 927 -0.02 -1.23 -44.97
N ALA A 928 -0.36 -2.50 -44.79
CA ALA A 928 0.49 -3.48 -44.14
C ALA A 928 1.70 -3.84 -45.01
N LYS A 929 2.92 -3.63 -44.48
CA LYS A 929 4.17 -4.02 -45.14
C LYS A 929 4.95 -5.01 -44.29
N LEU A 930 5.67 -5.91 -44.96
CA LEU A 930 6.52 -6.92 -44.34
C LEU A 930 7.98 -6.52 -44.55
N PHE A 931 8.70 -6.31 -43.45
CA PHE A 931 10.11 -5.94 -43.43
C PHE A 931 10.95 -7.09 -42.88
N ASN A 932 12.12 -7.33 -43.46
CA ASN A 932 13.11 -8.26 -42.95
C ASN A 932 14.02 -7.54 -41.95
N VAL A 933 14.07 -8.03 -40.72
CA VAL A 933 14.90 -7.46 -39.65
C VAL A 933 16.37 -7.87 -39.86
N ALA A 934 17.25 -6.89 -39.89
CA ALA A 934 18.67 -7.08 -40.12
C ALA A 934 19.33 -7.83 -38.93
N PRO A 935 20.17 -8.85 -39.18
CA PRO A 935 20.87 -9.60 -38.13
C PRO A 935 21.85 -8.78 -37.28
N THR A 936 22.17 -7.55 -37.70
CA THR A 936 22.98 -6.58 -36.95
C THR A 936 22.19 -5.86 -35.86
N SER A 937 20.87 -6.02 -35.83
CA SER A 937 19.98 -5.36 -34.87
C SER A 937 20.15 -5.92 -33.46
N TYR A 938 19.97 -5.08 -32.44
CA TYR A 938 20.07 -5.48 -31.05
C TYR A 938 19.27 -4.55 -30.14
N ILE A 939 18.96 -5.07 -28.96
CA ILE A 939 18.34 -4.33 -27.87
C ILE A 939 19.30 -4.42 -26.68
N SER A 940 19.60 -3.30 -26.03
CA SER A 940 20.49 -3.27 -24.88
C SER A 940 19.87 -2.52 -23.72
N TRP A 941 19.99 -3.09 -22.52
CA TRP A 941 19.56 -2.48 -21.28
C TRP A 941 20.79 -2.11 -20.44
N SER A 942 20.71 -0.96 -19.78
CA SER A 942 21.78 -0.42 -18.92
C SER A 942 21.25 -0.01 -17.55
N GLY A 943 20.15 -0.61 -17.09
CA GLY A 943 19.41 -0.15 -15.92
C GLY A 943 17.90 -0.33 -16.11
N ASN A 944 17.18 0.76 -16.34
CA ASN A 944 15.72 0.76 -16.44
C ASN A 944 15.19 -0.29 -17.44
N VAL A 945 14.36 -1.21 -16.94
CA VAL A 945 13.76 -2.30 -17.73
C VAL A 945 12.80 -1.78 -18.81
N ALA A 946 12.12 -0.67 -18.54
CA ALA A 946 11.09 -0.09 -19.40
C ALA A 946 11.65 0.83 -20.51
N ASP A 947 12.93 1.23 -20.44
CA ASP A 947 13.54 2.13 -21.43
C ASP A 947 14.84 1.57 -22.04
N PRO A 948 14.78 0.45 -22.79
CA PRO A 948 15.96 -0.08 -23.46
C PRO A 948 16.43 0.81 -24.59
N TYR A 949 17.74 0.77 -24.85
CA TYR A 949 18.31 1.28 -26.09
C TYR A 949 18.04 0.29 -27.23
N ILE A 950 17.31 0.75 -28.24
CA ILE A 950 16.92 -0.03 -29.40
C ILE A 950 17.80 0.39 -30.58
N ASN A 951 18.50 -0.57 -31.18
CA ASN A 951 19.14 -0.42 -32.49
C ASN A 951 18.55 -1.46 -33.43
N PHE A 952 17.48 -1.06 -34.10
CA PHE A 952 16.66 -1.92 -34.92
C PHE A 952 16.67 -1.40 -36.36
N ARG A 953 16.98 -2.29 -37.31
CA ARG A 953 16.93 -2.00 -38.73
C ARG A 953 16.13 -3.09 -39.41
N ALA A 954 15.08 -2.72 -40.13
CA ALA A 954 14.28 -3.65 -40.93
C ALA A 954 14.12 -3.10 -42.35
N MET A 955 14.34 -3.93 -43.35
CA MET A 955 14.37 -3.53 -44.76
C MET A 955 13.41 -4.39 -45.60
N GLN A 956 12.79 -3.80 -46.60
CA GLN A 956 11.99 -4.44 -47.63
C GLN A 956 12.58 -4.06 -48.99
N ARG A 957 12.83 -5.06 -49.84
CA ARG A 957 13.26 -4.81 -51.22
C ARG A 957 12.06 -4.52 -52.10
N ILE A 958 12.08 -3.39 -52.79
CA ILE A 958 11.03 -2.92 -53.71
C ILE A 958 11.67 -2.67 -55.07
N ARG A 959 11.09 -3.23 -56.13
CA ARG A 959 11.51 -2.99 -57.50
C ARG A 959 10.61 -1.92 -58.11
N ALA A 960 11.19 -0.80 -58.51
CA ALA A 960 10.46 0.37 -59.00
C ALA A 960 11.02 0.90 -60.31
N ASP A 961 10.17 1.55 -61.09
CA ASP A 961 10.59 2.29 -62.28
C ASP A 961 11.17 3.64 -61.87
N VAL A 962 12.39 3.92 -62.35
CA VAL A 962 13.05 5.21 -62.23
C VAL A 962 13.08 5.83 -63.62
N VAL A 963 12.44 6.99 -63.77
CA VAL A 963 12.51 7.78 -65.00
C VAL A 963 13.59 8.84 -64.80
N GLU A 964 14.66 8.76 -65.56
CA GLU A 964 15.73 9.75 -65.51
C GLU A 964 15.39 10.96 -66.38
N GLU A 965 15.83 12.14 -65.94
CA GLU A 965 15.61 13.41 -66.62
C GLU A 965 16.11 13.35 -68.08
N GLY A 966 15.19 13.48 -69.05
CA GLY A 966 15.48 13.38 -70.49
C GLY A 966 15.31 12.00 -71.14
N SER A 967 14.79 11.01 -70.42
CA SER A 967 14.49 9.67 -70.96
C SER A 967 12.99 9.34 -70.91
N GLU A 968 12.38 8.90 -72.03
CA GLU A 968 10.97 8.46 -72.08
C GLU A 968 10.76 7.01 -71.60
N LYS A 969 11.85 6.26 -71.35
CA LYS A 969 11.81 4.87 -70.88
C LYS A 969 12.32 4.77 -69.45
N GLY A 970 11.44 4.46 -68.50
CA GLY A 970 11.82 4.14 -67.13
C GLY A 970 12.67 2.87 -67.07
N ARG A 971 13.68 2.87 -66.19
CA ARG A 971 14.53 1.70 -65.89
C ARG A 971 14.15 1.11 -64.54
N LYS A 972 14.08 -0.23 -64.46
CA LYS A 972 13.77 -0.94 -63.20
C LYS A 972 14.98 -0.91 -62.27
N VAL A 973 14.83 -0.38 -61.07
CA VAL A 973 15.85 -0.36 -60.02
C VAL A 973 15.33 -1.07 -58.76
N ASN A 974 16.18 -1.88 -58.14
CA ASN A 974 15.91 -2.52 -56.86
C ASN A 974 16.33 -1.60 -55.71
N PHE A 975 15.37 -1.20 -54.90
CA PHE A 975 15.57 -0.38 -53.73
C PHE A 975 15.36 -1.19 -52.45
N ASP A 976 16.23 -1.00 -51.47
CA ASP A 976 16.01 -1.46 -50.11
C ASP A 976 15.42 -0.31 -49.29
N VAL A 977 14.11 -0.38 -49.07
CA VAL A 977 13.40 0.59 -48.22
C VAL A 977 13.31 0.04 -46.81
N GLY A 978 13.71 0.82 -45.81
CA GLY A 978 13.67 0.31 -44.45
C GLY A 978 13.35 1.31 -43.37
N ILE A 979 13.00 0.75 -42.22
CA ILE A 979 12.75 1.47 -40.98
C ILE A 979 13.98 1.27 -40.10
N ILE A 980 14.54 2.38 -39.64
CA ILE A 980 15.65 2.43 -38.70
C ILE A 980 15.14 3.08 -37.42
N ALA A 981 15.22 2.34 -36.32
CA ALA A 981 14.92 2.82 -34.98
C ALA A 981 16.21 2.79 -34.15
N LYS A 982 16.68 3.96 -33.72
CA LYS A 982 17.96 4.10 -33.01
C LYS A 982 17.86 5.15 -31.90
N GLU A 983 17.42 4.71 -30.73
CA GLU A 983 17.51 5.42 -29.44
C GLU A 983 16.93 4.55 -28.32
N ASN A 984 16.98 5.05 -27.08
CA ASN A 984 16.10 4.67 -25.98
C ASN A 984 14.63 4.72 -26.42
N LEU A 985 13.83 3.73 -25.97
CA LEU A 985 12.41 3.59 -26.30
C LEU A 985 11.62 4.89 -26.02
N SER A 986 11.91 5.58 -24.91
CA SER A 986 11.28 6.84 -24.51
C SER A 986 11.54 7.99 -25.49
N LYS A 987 12.68 7.99 -26.19
CA LYS A 987 13.07 9.02 -27.18
C LYS A 987 13.10 8.48 -28.62
N LEU A 988 12.53 7.30 -28.84
CA LEU A 988 12.61 6.60 -30.11
C LEU A 988 12.01 7.44 -31.23
N LYS A 989 12.86 7.79 -32.22
CA LYS A 989 12.45 8.39 -33.49
C LYS A 989 12.63 7.36 -34.59
N LEU A 990 11.53 6.92 -35.17
CA LEU A 990 11.54 6.07 -36.35
C LEU A 990 12.00 6.90 -37.56
N LYS A 991 13.01 6.41 -38.28
CA LYS A 991 13.49 7.00 -39.52
C LYS A 991 13.22 6.03 -40.67
N PHE A 992 12.69 6.56 -41.76
CA PHE A 992 12.60 5.82 -43.01
C PHE A 992 13.85 6.12 -43.83
N ASP A 993 14.45 5.07 -44.38
CA ASP A 993 15.64 5.17 -45.22
C ASP A 993 15.46 4.36 -46.49
N LEU A 994 16.24 4.73 -47.51
CA LEU A 994 16.23 4.15 -48.84
C LEU A 994 17.67 3.86 -49.24
N ASP A 995 17.92 2.69 -49.81
CA ASP A 995 19.21 2.34 -50.43
C ASP A 995 18.95 1.67 -51.79
N ALA A 996 19.93 1.68 -52.70
CA ALA A 996 19.85 1.04 -54.02
C ALA A 996 21.12 0.21 -54.27
N PRO A 997 21.32 -0.90 -53.57
CA PRO A 997 22.63 -1.59 -53.51
C PRO A 997 23.15 -2.09 -54.86
N GLU A 998 22.26 -2.26 -55.84
CA GLU A 998 22.58 -2.78 -57.19
C GLU A 998 22.80 -1.69 -58.24
N ASP A 999 22.67 -0.41 -57.85
CA ASP A 999 22.74 0.73 -58.78
C ASP A 999 23.63 1.86 -58.24
N LEU A 1000 24.83 1.99 -58.81
CA LEU A 1000 25.83 2.97 -58.42
C LEU A 1000 25.38 4.43 -58.65
N ASN A 1001 24.60 4.69 -59.70
CA ASN A 1001 24.10 6.03 -60.01
C ASN A 1001 23.04 6.44 -58.99
N MET A 1002 22.11 5.54 -58.69
CA MET A 1002 21.10 5.76 -57.66
C MET A 1002 21.68 5.82 -56.26
N GLN A 1003 22.70 5.03 -55.93
CA GLN A 1003 23.40 5.17 -54.63
C GLN A 1003 23.99 6.56 -54.45
N THR A 1004 24.60 7.11 -55.50
CA THR A 1004 25.21 8.45 -55.43
C THR A 1004 24.13 9.51 -55.26
N ALA A 1005 23.02 9.41 -55.99
CA ALA A 1005 21.86 10.29 -55.85
C ALA A 1005 21.24 10.20 -54.45
N ILE A 1006 20.97 8.99 -53.94
CA ILE A 1006 20.39 8.76 -52.62
C ILE A 1006 21.33 9.27 -51.51
N LYS A 1007 22.64 9.02 -51.61
CA LYS A 1007 23.61 9.51 -50.62
C LYS A 1007 23.73 11.03 -50.61
N SER A 1008 23.41 11.69 -51.72
CA SER A 1008 23.36 13.16 -51.80
C SER A 1008 22.08 13.78 -51.21
N MET A 1009 21.03 12.97 -50.95
CA MET A 1009 19.75 13.43 -50.39
C MET A 1009 19.80 13.59 -48.87
N GLY A 1010 19.10 14.61 -48.37
CA GLY A 1010 18.89 14.80 -46.93
C GLY A 1010 18.08 13.65 -46.29
N PRO A 1011 18.20 13.42 -44.97
CA PRO A 1011 17.46 12.35 -44.28
C PRO A 1011 15.93 12.45 -44.44
N GLU A 1012 15.39 13.67 -44.50
CA GLU A 1012 13.94 13.90 -44.69
C GLU A 1012 13.51 13.61 -46.13
N GLU A 1013 14.34 13.94 -47.13
CA GLU A 1013 14.06 13.64 -48.54
C GLU A 1013 14.14 12.14 -48.81
N ARG A 1014 15.14 11.45 -48.26
CA ARG A 1014 15.22 9.98 -48.31
C ARG A 1014 14.01 9.32 -47.66
N GLY A 1015 13.56 9.84 -46.50
CA GLY A 1015 12.35 9.37 -45.84
C GLY A 1015 11.09 9.56 -46.69
N LYS A 1016 10.92 10.72 -47.34
CA LYS A 1016 9.80 10.98 -48.26
C LYS A 1016 9.81 10.07 -49.48
N GLN A 1017 10.97 9.85 -50.09
CA GLN A 1017 11.11 8.94 -51.23
C GLN A 1017 10.89 7.48 -50.82
N ALA A 1018 11.38 7.05 -49.65
CA ALA A 1018 11.10 5.74 -49.07
C ALA A 1018 9.60 5.50 -48.88
N ILE A 1019 8.87 6.45 -48.27
CA ILE A 1019 7.43 6.34 -48.06
C ILE A 1019 6.67 6.36 -49.38
N GLY A 1020 7.03 7.26 -50.31
CA GLY A 1020 6.45 7.34 -51.65
C GLY A 1020 6.62 6.04 -52.43
N LEU A 1021 7.80 5.44 -52.37
CA LEU A 1021 8.09 4.15 -52.99
C LEU A 1021 7.28 3.01 -52.38
N MET A 1022 7.12 2.98 -51.06
CA MET A 1022 6.29 1.97 -50.38
C MET A 1022 4.80 2.12 -50.70
N ALA A 1023 4.31 3.35 -50.86
CA ALA A 1023 2.91 3.65 -51.15
C ALA A 1023 2.54 3.41 -52.61
N THR A 1024 3.37 3.89 -53.54
CA THR A 1024 3.05 3.98 -54.97
C THR A 1024 3.79 2.97 -55.83
N GLY A 1025 4.87 2.36 -55.32
CA GLY A 1025 5.77 1.52 -56.11
C GLY A 1025 6.64 2.32 -57.10
N MET A 1026 6.61 3.66 -57.07
CA MET A 1026 7.33 4.54 -57.98
C MET A 1026 8.31 5.44 -57.23
N TYR A 1027 9.45 5.74 -57.86
CA TYR A 1027 10.45 6.67 -57.33
C TYR A 1027 10.14 8.09 -57.83
N LEU A 1028 9.92 9.06 -56.93
CA LEU A 1028 9.30 10.35 -57.23
C LEU A 1028 10.30 11.52 -57.28
N ALA A 1029 11.61 11.28 -57.40
CA ALA A 1029 12.59 12.36 -57.38
C ALA A 1029 12.85 12.95 -58.78
N GLY A 1030 12.47 14.22 -58.97
CA GLY A 1030 12.77 15.04 -60.15
C GLY A 1030 11.61 15.99 -60.49
N GLY A 1031 11.71 17.26 -60.11
CA GLY A 1031 10.62 18.24 -60.29
C GLY A 1031 10.44 18.70 -61.74
N GLY A 1032 9.28 18.40 -62.34
CA GLY A 1032 8.85 18.98 -63.62
C GLY A 1032 7.50 18.47 -64.13
N SER A 1033 6.49 19.35 -64.11
CA SER A 1033 5.20 19.33 -64.84
C SER A 1033 4.23 18.15 -64.73
N SER A 1034 3.06 18.48 -64.19
CA SER A 1034 1.78 17.80 -64.31
C SER A 1034 1.27 17.69 -65.76
N SER A 1035 1.27 16.50 -66.35
CA SER A 1035 0.20 16.01 -67.25
C SER A 1035 0.45 14.55 -67.61
N ASN A 1036 -0.57 13.70 -67.41
CA ASN A 1036 -0.67 12.28 -67.83
C ASN A 1036 -0.24 11.19 -66.82
N LEU A 1037 -0.50 11.37 -65.53
CA LEU A 1037 -0.78 10.21 -64.66
C LEU A 1037 -2.23 9.76 -64.93
N THR A 1038 -2.43 8.84 -65.87
CA THR A 1038 -3.74 8.19 -66.05
C THR A 1038 -4.01 7.24 -64.89
N PHE A 1039 -5.00 7.57 -64.07
CA PHE A 1039 -5.47 6.80 -62.91
C PHE A 1039 -5.81 5.33 -63.24
N ASP A 1040 -6.06 4.99 -64.51
CA ASP A 1040 -6.36 3.64 -65.00
C ASP A 1040 -5.16 2.66 -64.92
N SER A 1041 -3.91 3.13 -65.03
CA SER A 1041 -2.73 2.25 -64.89
C SER A 1041 -2.38 1.97 -63.42
N ALA A 1042 -2.71 2.89 -62.51
CA ALA A 1042 -2.53 2.72 -61.06
C ALA A 1042 -3.58 1.76 -60.45
N ILE A 1043 -4.83 1.81 -60.92
CA ILE A 1043 -5.89 0.88 -60.49
C ILE A 1043 -5.63 -0.55 -61.00
N SER A 1044 -5.05 -0.70 -62.20
CA SER A 1044 -4.69 -2.01 -62.76
C SER A 1044 -3.57 -2.71 -61.96
N ALA A 1045 -2.61 -1.94 -61.43
CA ALA A 1045 -1.58 -2.44 -60.51
C ALA A 1045 -2.15 -2.78 -59.11
N LEU A 1046 -3.16 -2.03 -58.65
CA LEU A 1046 -3.83 -2.28 -57.38
C LEU A 1046 -4.63 -3.59 -57.38
N ILE A 1047 -5.32 -3.90 -58.50
CA ILE A 1047 -6.08 -5.16 -58.68
C ILE A 1047 -5.15 -6.38 -58.82
N GLN A 1048 -3.95 -6.22 -59.39
CA GLN A 1048 -2.93 -7.29 -59.39
C GLN A 1048 -2.32 -7.51 -57.99
N SER A 1049 -2.14 -6.45 -57.20
CA SER A 1049 -1.58 -6.57 -55.83
C SER A 1049 -2.56 -7.21 -54.83
N GLU A 1050 -3.87 -6.97 -54.97
CA GLU A 1050 -4.95 -7.59 -54.18
C GLU A 1050 -5.07 -9.09 -54.48
N LEU A 1051 -4.88 -9.52 -55.74
CA LEU A 1051 -4.93 -10.94 -56.10
C LEU A 1051 -3.76 -11.75 -55.51
N SER A 1052 -2.59 -11.12 -55.34
CA SER A 1052 -1.44 -11.72 -54.63
C SER A 1052 -1.61 -11.76 -53.11
N SER A 1053 -2.42 -10.88 -52.51
CA SER A 1053 -2.69 -10.88 -51.06
C SER A 1053 -3.70 -11.96 -50.65
N MET A 1054 -4.56 -12.39 -51.58
CA MET A 1054 -5.63 -13.38 -51.36
C MET A 1054 -5.16 -14.82 -51.13
N THR A 1055 -3.87 -15.12 -51.29
CA THR A 1055 -3.30 -16.48 -51.13
C THR A 1055 -2.85 -16.77 -49.69
N ASN A 1056 -2.63 -15.74 -48.86
CA ASN A 1056 -2.05 -15.88 -47.51
C ASN A 1056 -3.05 -16.32 -46.41
N LYS A 1057 -4.35 -16.46 -46.72
CA LYS A 1057 -5.36 -16.99 -45.78
C LYS A 1057 -5.57 -18.51 -45.87
N LEU A 1058 -4.90 -19.21 -46.78
CA LEU A 1058 -5.15 -20.64 -47.05
C LEU A 1058 -4.06 -21.60 -46.53
N LEU A 1059 -2.98 -21.12 -45.89
CA LEU A 1059 -1.83 -21.96 -45.54
C LEU A 1059 -1.19 -21.56 -44.20
N GLU A 1060 -1.87 -21.84 -43.08
CA GLU A 1060 -1.22 -21.83 -41.77
C GLU A 1060 -0.23 -23.00 -41.65
N GLY A 1061 1.07 -22.70 -41.53
CA GLY A 1061 2.13 -23.70 -41.25
C GLY A 1061 3.08 -24.06 -42.41
N SER A 1062 3.04 -23.34 -43.53
CA SER A 1062 4.00 -23.50 -44.64
C SER A 1062 4.26 -22.19 -45.38
N ASP A 1063 5.52 -21.75 -45.44
CA ASP A 1063 5.93 -20.56 -46.19
C ASP A 1063 5.94 -20.89 -47.69
N ILE A 1064 4.86 -20.55 -48.38
CA ILE A 1064 4.74 -20.64 -49.84
C ILE A 1064 4.80 -19.22 -50.41
N SER A 1065 5.79 -18.98 -51.28
CA SER A 1065 5.90 -17.75 -52.05
C SER A 1065 5.72 -18.05 -53.54
N ILE A 1066 4.84 -17.31 -54.20
CA ILE A 1066 4.59 -17.41 -55.64
C ILE A 1066 4.77 -16.00 -56.22
N GLY A 1067 5.68 -15.87 -57.18
CA GLY A 1067 5.96 -14.63 -57.91
C GLY A 1067 5.65 -14.80 -59.40
N MET A 1068 5.15 -13.75 -60.03
CA MET A 1068 4.92 -13.69 -61.47
C MET A 1068 5.67 -12.49 -62.03
N GLU A 1069 6.61 -12.73 -62.94
CA GLU A 1069 7.39 -11.71 -63.63
C GLU A 1069 7.00 -11.70 -65.11
N ASN A 1070 6.43 -10.60 -65.59
CA ASN A 1070 6.03 -10.43 -66.99
C ASN A 1070 7.12 -9.63 -67.72
N ARG A 1071 7.70 -10.18 -68.79
CA ARG A 1071 8.74 -9.50 -69.57
C ARG A 1071 8.19 -9.11 -70.94
N GLU A 1072 7.87 -7.83 -71.12
CA GLU A 1072 7.45 -7.30 -72.43
C GLU A 1072 8.65 -7.23 -73.38
N GLY A 1073 8.53 -7.92 -74.51
CA GLY A 1073 9.55 -7.92 -75.57
C GLY A 1073 9.54 -6.60 -76.37
N ALA A 1074 10.72 -6.13 -76.79
CA ALA A 1074 10.83 -4.98 -77.68
C ALA A 1074 10.28 -5.33 -79.08
N SER A 1075 9.32 -4.53 -79.55
CA SER A 1075 8.78 -4.45 -80.92
C SER A 1075 8.61 -5.78 -81.69
N ALA A 1076 7.37 -6.28 -81.70
CA ALA A 1076 6.83 -7.40 -82.49
C ALA A 1076 7.15 -8.85 -82.03
N ALA A 1077 7.74 -9.06 -80.85
CA ALA A 1077 7.85 -10.38 -80.20
C ALA A 1077 6.81 -10.55 -79.07
N PRO A 1078 6.20 -11.76 -78.89
CA PRO A 1078 5.23 -12.01 -77.82
C PRO A 1078 5.89 -11.92 -76.42
N SER A 1079 5.13 -11.46 -75.43
CA SER A 1079 5.53 -11.37 -74.02
C SER A 1079 5.65 -12.76 -73.38
N ASP A 1080 6.73 -13.01 -72.66
CA ASP A 1080 6.92 -14.25 -71.90
C ASP A 1080 6.68 -14.00 -70.40
N ILE A 1081 5.87 -14.86 -69.77
CA ILE A 1081 5.55 -14.77 -68.34
C ILE A 1081 6.38 -15.84 -67.59
N THR A 1082 7.20 -15.42 -66.63
CA THR A 1082 7.97 -16.31 -65.74
C THR A 1082 7.28 -16.39 -64.38
N TYR A 1083 6.79 -17.57 -64.00
CA TYR A 1083 6.26 -17.87 -62.68
C TYR A 1083 7.36 -18.50 -61.81
N THR A 1084 7.77 -17.85 -60.72
CA THR A 1084 8.70 -18.41 -59.74
C THR A 1084 7.94 -18.87 -58.52
N TYR A 1085 8.25 -20.03 -57.97
CA TYR A 1085 7.67 -20.49 -56.72
C TYR A 1085 8.77 -20.96 -55.77
N SER A 1086 8.59 -20.75 -54.46
CA SER A 1086 9.41 -21.40 -53.45
C SER A 1086 8.58 -21.81 -52.24
N PHE A 1087 8.84 -23.02 -51.76
CA PHE A 1087 8.22 -23.68 -50.64
C PHE A 1087 9.29 -23.95 -49.59
N SER A 1088 9.04 -23.58 -48.33
CA SER A 1088 9.89 -24.03 -47.24
C SER A 1088 9.10 -24.54 -46.05
N ARG A 1089 9.62 -25.59 -45.40
CA ARG A 1089 8.98 -26.20 -44.23
C ARG A 1089 10.02 -26.69 -43.23
N ARG A 1090 9.73 -26.48 -41.94
CA ARG A 1090 10.53 -26.97 -40.83
C ARG A 1090 9.87 -28.18 -40.19
N PHE A 1091 10.70 -29.13 -39.78
CA PHE A 1091 10.30 -30.40 -39.16
C PHE A 1091 11.16 -30.68 -37.94
N PHE A 1092 10.66 -31.55 -37.04
CA PHE A 1092 11.40 -32.10 -35.91
C PHE A 1092 11.92 -31.02 -34.94
N ASP A 1093 11.01 -30.28 -34.30
CA ASP A 1093 11.31 -29.15 -33.39
C ASP A 1093 12.28 -28.13 -34.02
N ASP A 1094 11.95 -27.70 -35.24
CA ASP A 1094 12.71 -26.75 -36.05
C ASP A 1094 14.18 -27.16 -36.30
N ARG A 1095 14.50 -28.46 -36.28
CA ARG A 1095 15.87 -28.94 -36.57
C ARG A 1095 16.14 -29.26 -38.03
N ILE A 1096 15.13 -29.65 -38.79
CA ILE A 1096 15.26 -29.91 -40.23
C ILE A 1096 14.50 -28.83 -40.97
N ARG A 1097 15.13 -28.12 -41.90
CA ARG A 1097 14.48 -27.16 -42.79
C ARG A 1097 14.68 -27.60 -44.23
N LEU A 1098 13.58 -27.83 -44.94
CA LEU A 1098 13.59 -28.11 -46.37
C LEU A 1098 13.10 -26.88 -47.12
N MET A 1099 13.83 -26.48 -48.16
CA MET A 1099 13.50 -25.40 -49.08
C MET A 1099 13.51 -25.95 -50.50
N VAL A 1100 12.46 -25.71 -51.27
CA VAL A 1100 12.29 -26.17 -52.66
C VAL A 1100 11.73 -25.02 -53.47
N GLY A 1101 12.38 -24.63 -54.57
CA GLY A 1101 11.87 -23.60 -55.47
C GLY A 1101 12.18 -23.87 -56.93
N GLY A 1102 11.49 -23.19 -57.83
CA GLY A 1102 11.64 -23.35 -59.28
C GLY A 1102 10.97 -22.23 -60.07
N LYS A 1103 11.21 -22.20 -61.39
CA LYS A 1103 10.59 -21.23 -62.30
C LYS A 1103 9.95 -21.90 -63.52
N VAL A 1104 8.81 -21.37 -64.00
CA VAL A 1104 8.07 -21.85 -65.16
C VAL A 1104 7.85 -20.70 -66.13
N GLN A 1105 8.24 -20.84 -67.40
CA GLN A 1105 8.11 -19.81 -68.43
C GLN A 1105 7.06 -20.19 -69.47
N THR A 1106 6.17 -19.25 -69.85
CA THR A 1106 5.12 -19.44 -70.87
C THR A 1106 5.32 -18.49 -72.07
N GLY A 1107 5.30 -19.02 -73.31
CA GLY A 1107 5.54 -18.26 -74.56
C GLY A 1107 5.56 -19.11 -75.84
N ALA A 1108 5.39 -18.51 -77.03
CA ALA A 1108 5.15 -19.21 -78.31
C ALA A 1108 6.39 -19.76 -79.04
N ASN A 1109 7.58 -19.71 -78.44
CA ASN A 1109 8.80 -20.33 -78.98
C ASN A 1109 9.62 -21.04 -77.88
N VAL A 1110 8.99 -21.95 -77.14
CA VAL A 1110 9.73 -22.90 -76.28
C VAL A 1110 10.20 -24.06 -77.15
N THR A 1111 11.37 -23.92 -77.78
CA THR A 1111 12.07 -25.06 -78.39
C THR A 1111 13.19 -25.54 -77.48
N ASN A 1112 13.22 -26.87 -77.29
CA ASN A 1112 14.08 -27.71 -76.45
C ASN A 1112 13.70 -27.91 -74.96
N ARG A 1113 13.11 -29.09 -74.75
CA ARG A 1113 13.27 -30.05 -73.64
C ARG A 1113 14.30 -29.64 -72.57
N GLU A 1114 13.81 -29.06 -71.48
CA GLU A 1114 14.14 -29.32 -70.06
C GLU A 1114 13.67 -28.15 -69.18
N GLN A 1115 12.35 -27.94 -69.07
CA GLN A 1115 11.79 -27.13 -67.98
C GLN A 1115 11.63 -28.05 -66.76
N THR A 1116 12.57 -28.02 -65.83
CA THR A 1116 12.44 -28.70 -64.53
C THR A 1116 11.56 -27.86 -63.62
N PHE A 1117 10.49 -28.46 -63.10
CA PHE A 1117 9.62 -27.79 -62.13
C PHE A 1117 10.44 -27.32 -60.92
N ILE A 1118 11.37 -28.15 -60.43
CA ILE A 1118 12.23 -27.87 -59.27
C ILE A 1118 13.63 -27.48 -59.74
N ASP A 1119 14.06 -26.25 -59.43
CA ASP A 1119 15.41 -25.75 -59.79
C ASP A 1119 16.34 -25.60 -58.59
N ASN A 1120 15.80 -25.32 -57.39
CA ASN A 1120 16.57 -25.08 -56.18
C ASN A 1120 16.04 -25.94 -55.03
N VAL A 1121 16.89 -26.80 -54.46
CA VAL A 1121 16.56 -27.55 -53.24
C VAL A 1121 17.63 -27.29 -52.20
N THR A 1122 17.23 -27.05 -50.95
CA THR A 1122 18.16 -26.92 -49.81
C THR A 1122 17.57 -27.62 -48.58
N LEU A 1123 18.33 -28.53 -48.00
CA LEU A 1123 17.98 -29.26 -46.78
C LEU A 1123 19.01 -28.91 -45.69
N GLU A 1124 18.58 -28.17 -44.68
CA GLU A 1124 19.41 -27.80 -43.53
C GLU A 1124 19.06 -28.67 -42.32
N TYR A 1125 20.07 -29.23 -41.67
CA TYR A 1125 19.96 -29.93 -40.39
C TYR A 1125 20.80 -29.24 -39.31
N ARG A 1126 20.14 -28.85 -38.22
CA ARG A 1126 20.77 -28.28 -37.04
C ARG A 1126 21.35 -29.40 -36.16
N LEU A 1127 22.68 -29.43 -36.03
CA LEU A 1127 23.43 -30.50 -35.35
C LEU A 1127 23.45 -30.36 -33.83
N ASP A 1128 23.19 -29.17 -33.29
CA ASP A 1128 23.23 -28.86 -31.87
C ASP A 1128 21.99 -28.07 -31.40
N ARG A 1129 21.60 -28.23 -30.12
CA ARG A 1129 20.43 -27.51 -29.57
C ARG A 1129 20.64 -25.99 -29.52
N ALA A 1130 21.88 -25.53 -29.35
CA ALA A 1130 22.24 -24.13 -29.28
C ALA A 1130 22.19 -23.39 -30.62
N GLY A 1131 21.99 -24.10 -31.75
CA GLY A 1131 21.94 -23.50 -33.08
C GLY A 1131 23.27 -22.90 -33.55
N SER A 1132 24.39 -23.44 -33.09
CA SER A 1132 25.72 -22.99 -33.50
C SER A 1132 26.29 -23.77 -34.68
N ARG A 1133 25.68 -24.91 -35.06
CA ARG A 1133 26.17 -25.84 -36.09
C ARG A 1133 25.05 -26.31 -37.02
N TYR A 1134 25.20 -26.07 -38.31
CA TYR A 1134 24.28 -26.53 -39.35
C TYR A 1134 25.00 -27.34 -40.42
N LEU A 1135 24.38 -28.42 -40.88
CA LEU A 1135 24.75 -29.14 -42.09
C LEU A 1135 23.69 -28.83 -43.14
N SER A 1136 24.08 -28.29 -44.29
CA SER A 1136 23.15 -27.95 -45.37
C SER A 1136 23.53 -28.71 -46.64
N LEU A 1137 22.56 -29.41 -47.24
CA LEU A 1137 22.69 -30.02 -48.56
C LEU A 1137 21.92 -29.14 -49.55
N PHE A 1138 22.55 -28.72 -50.63
CA PHE A 1138 21.92 -27.83 -51.60
C PHE A 1138 22.18 -28.26 -53.04
N HIS A 1139 21.21 -27.94 -53.90
CA HIS A 1139 21.25 -28.09 -55.34
C HIS A 1139 20.63 -26.83 -55.93
N HIS A 1140 21.43 -25.94 -56.50
CA HIS A 1140 20.99 -24.67 -57.11
C HIS A 1140 21.33 -24.66 -58.60
N ARG A 1141 20.41 -24.21 -59.45
CA ARG A 1141 20.62 -24.04 -60.91
C ARG A 1141 20.54 -22.56 -61.25
N ASN A 1142 21.66 -21.94 -61.65
CA ASN A 1142 21.73 -20.51 -61.97
C ASN A 1142 21.93 -20.27 -63.48
N ASN A 1143 21.32 -19.22 -64.03
CA ASN A 1143 21.21 -19.03 -65.50
C ASN A 1143 21.67 -17.65 -66.02
N ASP A 1144 22.53 -16.95 -65.27
CA ASP A 1144 22.85 -15.54 -65.54
C ASP A 1144 24.29 -15.25 -66.02
N SER A 1145 25.06 -16.26 -66.46
CA SER A 1145 26.37 -16.02 -67.09
C SER A 1145 26.23 -16.03 -68.63
N MET A 1146 26.42 -14.87 -69.26
CA MET A 1146 26.32 -14.73 -70.73
C MET A 1146 27.49 -15.36 -71.50
N PHE A 1147 28.53 -15.86 -70.83
CA PHE A 1147 29.73 -16.42 -71.46
C PHE A 1147 30.03 -17.88 -71.07
N GLU A 1148 29.40 -18.40 -70.02
CA GLU A 1148 29.51 -19.79 -69.57
C GLU A 1148 28.08 -20.32 -69.40
N GLY A 1149 27.69 -21.36 -70.15
CA GLY A 1149 26.34 -21.93 -70.08
C GLY A 1149 25.95 -22.47 -68.69
N GLU A 1150 24.74 -23.04 -68.57
CA GLU A 1150 24.11 -23.48 -67.31
C GLU A 1150 25.08 -24.02 -66.23
N ILE A 1151 25.13 -23.34 -65.09
CA ILE A 1151 25.92 -23.79 -63.93
C ILE A 1151 24.94 -24.37 -62.90
N THR A 1152 25.11 -25.67 -62.64
CA THR A 1152 24.39 -26.37 -61.57
C THR A 1152 25.35 -26.61 -60.41
N GLU A 1153 25.07 -26.02 -59.25
CA GLU A 1153 25.85 -26.16 -58.03
C GLU A 1153 25.16 -27.16 -57.10
N THR A 1154 25.74 -28.36 -56.95
CA THR A 1154 25.29 -29.34 -55.95
C THR A 1154 26.38 -29.55 -54.93
N GLY A 1155 26.07 -29.33 -53.65
CA GLY A 1155 27.06 -29.39 -52.60
C GLY A 1155 26.50 -29.62 -51.20
N ALA A 1156 27.42 -29.87 -50.28
CA ALA A 1156 27.15 -29.89 -48.84
C ALA A 1156 27.96 -28.77 -48.19
N SER A 1157 27.33 -27.96 -47.35
CA SER A 1157 28.00 -26.96 -46.54
C SER A 1157 27.86 -27.26 -45.06
N TYR A 1158 28.89 -26.92 -44.29
CA TYR A 1158 28.89 -27.03 -42.84
C TYR A 1158 29.14 -25.63 -42.25
N LEU A 1159 28.13 -25.10 -41.55
CA LEU A 1159 28.17 -23.76 -40.98
C LEU A 1159 28.39 -23.85 -39.47
N ILE A 1160 29.47 -23.27 -38.98
CA ILE A 1160 29.72 -23.05 -37.54
C ILE A 1160 29.65 -21.55 -37.24
N ARG A 1161 28.83 -21.17 -36.26
CA ARG A 1161 28.79 -19.82 -35.67
C ARG A 1161 29.31 -19.87 -34.25
N ARG A 1162 30.47 -19.26 -33.96
CA ARG A 1162 31.08 -19.26 -32.62
C ARG A 1162 31.72 -17.90 -32.32
N LYS A 1163 31.43 -17.31 -31.15
CA LYS A 1163 32.19 -16.16 -30.62
C LYS A 1163 33.57 -16.65 -30.15
N LEU A 1164 34.63 -16.05 -30.66
CA LEU A 1164 36.01 -16.46 -30.39
C LEU A 1164 36.83 -15.26 -29.94
N MET A 1165 37.64 -15.44 -28.89
CA MET A 1165 38.66 -14.46 -28.48
C MET A 1165 39.97 -14.64 -29.25
N ARG A 1166 40.21 -15.84 -29.81
CA ARG A 1166 41.41 -16.21 -30.57
C ARG A 1166 41.03 -17.18 -31.70
N LEU A 1167 41.65 -17.04 -32.87
CA LEU A 1167 41.37 -17.87 -34.06
C LEU A 1167 41.63 -19.37 -33.80
N SER A 1168 42.59 -19.70 -32.92
CA SER A 1168 42.93 -21.08 -32.51
C SER A 1168 41.75 -21.83 -31.88
N ASN A 1169 40.81 -21.14 -31.24
CA ASN A 1169 39.66 -21.75 -30.56
C ASN A 1169 38.60 -22.27 -31.55
N LEU A 1170 38.75 -21.97 -32.86
CA LEU A 1170 37.93 -22.53 -33.92
C LEU A 1170 38.27 -24.01 -34.18
N PHE A 1171 39.49 -24.45 -33.82
CA PHE A 1171 40.02 -25.80 -34.08
C PHE A 1171 40.19 -26.69 -32.83
N GLU A 1172 39.78 -26.24 -31.64
CA GLU A 1172 39.74 -27.09 -30.44
C GLU A 1172 38.51 -28.02 -30.50
N PHE A 1173 38.63 -29.12 -31.23
CA PHE A 1173 37.52 -30.06 -31.46
C PHE A 1173 37.26 -31.04 -30.30
N LEU A 1174 38.20 -31.20 -29.36
CA LEU A 1174 38.08 -32.15 -28.25
C LEU A 1174 38.85 -31.64 -27.03
N ARG A 1175 38.14 -31.13 -26.01
CA ARG A 1175 38.65 -31.18 -24.63
C ARG A 1175 37.63 -31.82 -23.71
N ARG A 1176 38.03 -33.00 -23.23
CA ARG A 1176 37.39 -33.87 -22.25
C ARG A 1176 37.06 -33.05 -20.99
N LYS A 1177 35.78 -33.10 -20.59
CA LYS A 1177 35.26 -32.55 -19.33
C LYS A 1177 36.10 -33.10 -18.17
N GLN A 1178 37.00 -32.29 -17.61
CA GLN A 1178 37.66 -32.59 -16.35
C GLN A 1178 36.62 -32.37 -15.24
N GLU A 1179 36.32 -33.45 -14.51
CA GLU A 1179 35.68 -33.38 -13.20
C GLU A 1179 36.55 -32.53 -12.27
N SER A 1180 36.06 -31.37 -11.87
CA SER A 1180 36.52 -30.70 -10.66
C SER A 1180 35.76 -31.29 -9.48
N ALA A 1181 36.23 -32.46 -9.02
CA ALA A 1181 36.06 -32.87 -7.64
C ALA A 1181 37.04 -32.04 -6.79
N SER A 1182 36.52 -31.18 -5.92
CA SER A 1182 37.25 -30.72 -4.74
C SER A 1182 36.43 -31.09 -3.51
N THR A 1183 36.67 -32.31 -3.02
CA THR A 1183 36.30 -32.75 -1.69
C THR A 1183 36.93 -31.81 -0.66
N PRO A 1184 36.19 -31.32 0.35
CA PRO A 1184 36.77 -30.52 1.41
C PRO A 1184 37.65 -31.39 2.32
N THR A 1185 38.91 -30.98 2.47
CA THR A 1185 39.85 -31.50 3.46
C THR A 1185 39.24 -31.38 4.85
N LYS A 1186 39.01 -32.51 5.53
CA LYS A 1186 38.74 -32.58 6.96
C LYS A 1186 39.94 -32.01 7.73
N GLN A 1187 39.81 -30.80 8.28
CA GLN A 1187 40.56 -30.43 9.47
C GLN A 1187 39.87 -31.06 10.68
N LYS A 1188 40.47 -32.11 11.23
CA LYS A 1188 40.19 -32.57 12.60
C LYS A 1188 41.12 -31.78 13.54
N SER A 1189 40.53 -30.92 14.35
CA SER A 1189 41.13 -30.43 15.59
C SER A 1189 40.54 -31.23 16.75
N ALA A 1190 41.34 -32.14 17.32
CA ALA A 1190 41.21 -32.59 18.71
C ALA A 1190 42.50 -33.33 19.14
N ILE A 1191 43.36 -32.58 19.83
CA ILE A 1191 44.02 -32.89 21.11
C ILE A 1191 44.38 -34.38 21.40
N SER A 1192 45.71 -34.59 21.52
CA SER A 1192 46.47 -35.60 22.29
C SER A 1192 46.12 -37.09 22.23
N GLN A 1193 47.04 -37.88 21.66
CA GLN A 1193 47.41 -39.17 22.24
C GLN A 1193 48.44 -38.93 23.35
N SER A 1194 48.14 -39.43 24.55
CA SER A 1194 49.10 -40.20 25.34
C SER A 1194 48.95 -41.68 24.94
N GLU A 1195 50.10 -42.35 24.90
CA GLU A 1195 50.40 -43.80 24.83
C GLU A 1195 49.34 -44.66 25.54
N GLU A 1196 48.93 -45.85 25.09
CA GLU A 1196 49.64 -47.07 24.68
C GLU A 1196 48.83 -47.87 23.64
#